data_AF-E2FKJ2-F1
#
_entry.id   AF-E2FKJ2-F1
#
_cell.length_a   1.000
_cell.length_b   1.000
_cell.length_c   1.000
_cell.angle_alpha   90.00
_cell.angle_beta   90.00
_cell.angle_gamma   90.00
#
_symmetry.space_group_name_H-M   'P 1'
#
loop_
_entity.id
_entity.type
_entity.pdbx_description
1 polymer ?
#
loop_
_entity_poly.entity_id
_entity_poly.type
_entity_poly.pdbx_seq_one_letter_code
_entity_poly.pdbx_strand_id
1 'polypeptide(L)'
;MSSSMAPSSLVSNVSAYSQQARTSNPLAWSDDKILETVYLTHVHTGERYDVESLFNLTSNILKRSTAVADSVASKTGTPVGLVEDRLPLSGYEPPIRKLKHISAQMMSTLPGEHHAHMTTMSILDQLKSHTWDGKAIFALAAFSLEYGNFWHLVQTPSGDTLGRSLATMNRVQSVDKNRQAIADYNSLVKNLLFAVECITELEKLSTKGYEHKDVPALSEAMQEIPVAVYWAIITAIICANHLDLLFGDSDDRYELSSYDVKLASIVSKLKAHLTRSRKHIGELEDYWRRKRVLQTPTEIVEVLKVLVFHNEIQDPLVFDGLNRQMVSIEVFRKKHVLVFISGLDSIRDEIRLLQSIYVGLQEEPRELKGYRKEDFKILWIPIVDDWTLLHKAEFDNLKLEMPWYVVEYFYPLAGIRLIREDLSYKNKPILPVLNPLGRIVNHNAMHMIFVWGIDAFPFRPTDDESLTQKWNWFWAEMKKVYPRLQDLIKGDTFIFIYGGTDPKWTQDFALAIEKIKRHEITRKADAVIEHFHFGKEDKRIVPRFWIGIESLFANMIQKKHKDPTIDEIKSLLCLKQDQPGWVLLSKGPNVKLLGRGDQMYATAVDFEIWKEKVLEKAGFDVAFKEYYERKRREYPVACANMQLANYPSDILDPIYCPDSNCGRSMEIASVSYKCCHGHTHENAEVAPAESGGFVQIEKRS
;
A
#
# COMPACT_ATOMS: atom_id res chain seq x y z
N MET A 1 -13.43 -14.82 -79.11
CA MET A 1 -13.98 -13.85 -80.08
C MET A 1 -13.99 -12.49 -79.42
N SER A 2 -13.43 -11.54 -80.16
CA SER A 2 -13.08 -10.17 -79.84
C SER A 2 -14.26 -9.30 -79.40
N SER A 3 -14.03 -8.38 -78.45
CA SER A 3 -14.32 -6.96 -78.68
C SER A 3 -13.68 -6.09 -77.59
N SER A 4 -12.87 -5.15 -78.04
CA SER A 4 -12.25 -4.05 -77.30
C SER A 4 -13.22 -2.90 -77.06
N MET A 5 -13.15 -2.25 -75.89
CA MET A 5 -13.40 -0.80 -75.76
C MET A 5 -12.50 -0.22 -74.66
N ALA A 6 -11.89 0.92 -74.98
CA ALA A 6 -10.78 1.59 -74.30
C ALA A 6 -11.18 2.29 -72.98
N PRO A 7 -10.21 2.68 -72.12
CA PRO A 7 -10.48 3.33 -70.84
C PRO A 7 -10.56 4.87 -71.00
N SER A 8 -11.65 5.47 -70.54
CA SER A 8 -11.85 6.93 -70.55
C SER A 8 -12.14 7.52 -69.16
N SER A 9 -11.58 6.96 -68.08
CA SER A 9 -11.84 7.40 -66.70
C SER A 9 -10.62 7.80 -65.87
N LEU A 10 -9.41 7.84 -66.45
CA LEU A 10 -8.19 8.27 -65.74
C LEU A 10 -7.91 9.78 -65.79
N VAL A 11 -8.61 10.54 -66.64
CA VAL A 11 -8.34 11.97 -66.84
C VAL A 11 -9.22 12.86 -65.93
N SER A 12 -10.31 12.34 -65.36
CA SER A 12 -11.24 13.11 -64.51
C SER A 12 -10.84 13.20 -63.03
N ASN A 13 -10.00 12.29 -62.52
CA ASN A 13 -9.53 12.34 -61.13
C ASN A 13 -8.29 13.21 -60.93
N VAL A 14 -7.48 13.43 -61.97
CA VAL A 14 -6.32 14.33 -61.91
C VAL A 14 -6.79 15.80 -61.93
N SER A 15 -7.88 16.10 -62.64
CA SER A 15 -8.47 17.44 -62.66
C SER A 15 -9.16 17.82 -61.34
N ALA A 16 -9.82 16.87 -60.66
CA ALA A 16 -10.40 17.10 -59.32
C ALA A 16 -9.33 17.34 -58.24
N TYR A 17 -8.22 16.59 -58.25
CA TYR A 17 -7.06 16.86 -57.38
C TYR A 17 -6.38 18.19 -57.71
N SER A 18 -6.33 18.59 -58.98
CA SER A 18 -5.74 19.87 -59.39
C SER A 18 -6.59 21.11 -59.08
N GLN A 19 -7.92 20.94 -58.95
CA GLN A 19 -8.83 22.04 -58.58
C GLN A 19 -8.98 22.21 -57.06
N GLN A 20 -8.86 21.14 -56.25
CA GLN A 20 -8.73 21.25 -54.78
C GLN A 20 -7.35 21.75 -54.34
N ALA A 21 -6.33 21.62 -55.17
CA ALA A 21 -4.96 22.07 -54.88
C ALA A 21 -4.79 23.61 -54.85
N ARG A 22 -5.73 24.40 -55.39
CA ARG A 22 -5.57 25.86 -55.52
C ARG A 22 -6.04 26.69 -54.32
N THR A 23 -6.55 26.07 -53.24
CA THR A 23 -7.00 26.79 -52.03
C THR A 23 -6.76 26.01 -50.73
N SER A 24 -5.58 25.40 -50.56
CA SER A 24 -5.24 24.75 -49.29
C SER A 24 -4.75 25.77 -48.27
N ASN A 25 -5.68 26.31 -47.46
CA ASN A 25 -5.34 27.07 -46.25
C ASN A 25 -5.21 26.11 -45.05
N PRO A 26 -3.99 25.83 -44.55
CA PRO A 26 -3.79 24.97 -43.38
C PRO A 26 -4.40 25.53 -42.07
N LEU A 27 -4.61 26.84 -41.95
CA LEU A 27 -5.28 27.46 -40.79
C LEU A 27 -6.77 27.11 -40.72
N ALA A 28 -7.37 26.68 -41.82
CA ALA A 28 -8.76 26.22 -41.87
C ALA A 28 -8.92 24.69 -41.67
N TRP A 29 -7.83 23.95 -41.47
CA TRP A 29 -7.87 22.50 -41.33
C TRP A 29 -8.03 22.06 -39.86
N SER A 30 -8.70 20.93 -39.66
CA SER A 30 -8.72 20.26 -38.35
C SER A 30 -7.35 19.65 -38.03
N ASP A 31 -7.05 19.53 -36.74
CA ASP A 31 -5.81 18.89 -36.28
C ASP A 31 -5.71 17.43 -36.79
N ASP A 32 -6.84 16.72 -36.91
CA ASP A 32 -6.90 15.34 -37.47
C ASP A 32 -6.48 15.28 -38.95
N LYS A 33 -6.94 16.25 -39.75
CA LYS A 33 -6.59 16.32 -41.18
C LYS A 33 -5.11 16.62 -41.36
N ILE A 34 -4.55 17.46 -40.49
CA ILE A 34 -3.11 17.76 -40.46
C ILE A 34 -2.33 16.51 -40.05
N LEU A 35 -2.78 15.81 -39.01
CA LEU A 35 -2.16 14.58 -38.53
C LEU A 35 -2.08 13.54 -39.65
N GLU A 36 -3.18 13.22 -40.32
CA GLU A 36 -3.21 12.25 -41.43
C GLU A 36 -2.22 12.64 -42.54
N THR A 37 -2.21 13.91 -42.93
CA THR A 37 -1.34 14.44 -44.00
C THR A 37 0.15 14.33 -43.62
N VAL A 38 0.48 14.68 -42.39
CA VAL A 38 1.86 14.76 -41.89
C VAL A 38 2.41 13.36 -41.58
N TYR A 39 1.57 12.46 -41.06
CA TYR A 39 1.97 11.11 -40.69
C TYR A 39 2.46 10.30 -41.90
N LEU A 40 1.88 10.51 -43.08
CA LEU A 40 2.29 9.87 -44.34
C LEU A 40 3.75 10.18 -44.74
N THR A 41 4.33 11.27 -44.23
CA THR A 41 5.72 11.68 -44.53
C THR A 41 6.76 11.07 -43.59
N HIS A 42 6.34 10.33 -42.55
CA HIS A 42 7.23 9.83 -41.52
C HIS A 42 7.59 8.36 -41.73
N VAL A 43 8.87 8.02 -41.59
CA VAL A 43 9.36 6.64 -41.63
C VAL A 43 9.82 6.26 -40.24
N HIS A 44 9.32 5.14 -39.70
CA HIS A 44 9.61 4.65 -38.34
C HIS A 44 11.07 4.18 -38.10
N THR A 45 11.99 4.48 -39.01
CA THR A 45 13.42 4.20 -38.85
C THR A 45 14.11 5.46 -38.35
N GLY A 46 14.24 5.61 -37.03
CA GLY A 46 14.92 6.76 -36.44
C GLY A 46 16.43 6.71 -36.68
N GLU A 47 16.95 7.52 -37.59
CA GLU A 47 18.38 7.86 -37.56
C GLU A 47 18.66 8.66 -36.28
N ARG A 48 19.49 8.11 -35.40
CA ARG A 48 19.91 8.79 -34.16
C ARG A 48 20.97 9.83 -34.49
N TYR A 49 20.53 10.99 -34.99
CA TYR A 49 21.35 12.19 -35.04
C TYR A 49 21.46 12.80 -33.63
N ASP A 50 22.55 13.51 -33.33
CA ASP A 50 22.69 14.24 -32.06
C ASP A 50 21.86 15.53 -32.09
N VAL A 51 20.56 15.32 -31.94
CA VAL A 51 19.51 16.34 -31.97
C VAL A 51 19.60 17.26 -30.73
N GLU A 52 20.13 16.78 -29.61
CA GLU A 52 20.31 17.56 -28.36
C GLU A 52 21.41 18.62 -28.50
N SER A 53 22.57 18.28 -29.09
CA SER A 53 23.63 19.26 -29.37
C SER A 53 23.19 20.33 -30.37
N LEU A 54 22.44 19.95 -31.42
CA LEU A 54 21.90 20.91 -32.38
C LEU A 54 20.92 21.88 -31.71
N PHE A 55 20.01 21.35 -30.88
CA PHE A 55 19.03 22.16 -30.17
C PHE A 55 19.67 23.14 -29.19
N ASN A 56 20.70 22.72 -28.44
CA ASN A 56 21.43 23.60 -27.53
C ASN A 56 22.07 24.78 -28.29
N LEU A 57 22.72 24.51 -29.43
CA LEU A 57 23.29 25.56 -30.28
C LEU A 57 22.20 26.55 -30.78
N THR A 58 21.11 26.01 -31.32
CA THR A 58 19.98 26.79 -31.83
C THR A 58 19.30 27.61 -30.74
N SER A 59 19.06 27.02 -29.56
CA SER A 59 18.46 27.71 -28.42
C SER A 59 19.34 28.87 -27.94
N ASN A 60 20.66 28.70 -27.90
CA ASN A 60 21.59 29.76 -27.54
C ASN A 60 21.54 30.94 -28.53
N ILE A 61 21.52 30.65 -29.84
CA ILE A 61 21.39 31.67 -30.89
C ILE A 61 20.07 32.44 -30.73
N LEU A 62 18.94 31.74 -30.60
CA LEU A 62 17.62 32.37 -30.52
C LEU A 62 17.43 33.15 -29.20
N LYS A 63 17.83 32.60 -28.04
CA LYS A 63 17.73 33.30 -26.74
C LYS A 63 18.50 34.62 -26.73
N ARG A 64 19.71 34.63 -27.30
CA ARG A 64 20.48 35.87 -27.45
C ARG A 64 19.82 36.82 -28.41
N SER A 65 19.48 36.36 -29.61
CA SER A 65 18.87 37.19 -30.66
C SER A 65 17.55 37.84 -30.23
N THR A 66 16.69 37.08 -29.55
CA THR A 66 15.43 37.60 -29.00
C THR A 66 15.63 38.63 -27.88
N ALA A 67 16.69 38.51 -27.07
CA ALA A 67 17.05 39.50 -26.06
C ALA A 67 17.55 40.81 -26.70
N VAL A 68 18.32 40.70 -27.80
CA VAL A 68 18.70 41.88 -28.60
C VAL A 68 17.46 42.56 -29.16
N ALA A 69 16.54 41.79 -29.75
CA ALA A 69 15.28 42.30 -30.27
C ALA A 69 14.45 43.05 -29.22
N ASP A 70 14.35 42.53 -27.99
CA ASP A 70 13.64 43.19 -26.88
C ASP A 70 14.28 44.53 -26.50
N SER A 71 15.61 44.60 -26.44
CA SER A 71 16.33 45.82 -26.10
C SER A 71 16.09 46.93 -27.13
N VAL A 72 16.05 46.56 -28.42
CA VAL A 72 15.73 47.47 -29.53
C VAL A 72 14.25 47.89 -29.51
N ALA A 73 13.34 46.99 -29.15
CA ALA A 73 11.91 47.29 -29.04
C ALA A 73 11.58 48.22 -27.85
N SER A 74 12.29 48.09 -26.71
CA SER A 74 11.94 48.75 -25.43
C SER A 74 12.76 49.99 -25.05
N LYS A 75 13.88 50.30 -25.71
CA LYS A 75 14.77 51.45 -25.42
C LYS A 75 15.43 51.46 -24.02
N THR A 76 15.58 50.33 -23.36
CA THR A 76 16.43 50.23 -22.17
C THR A 76 17.89 50.05 -22.62
N GLY A 77 18.72 51.07 -22.41
CA GLY A 77 20.17 51.04 -22.64
C GLY A 77 20.93 50.16 -21.65
N THR A 78 20.39 48.99 -21.30
CA THR A 78 21.10 48.01 -20.48
C THR A 78 21.92 47.14 -21.43
N PRO A 79 23.25 47.05 -21.26
CA PRO A 79 24.03 46.07 -22.00
C PRO A 79 23.43 44.70 -21.70
N VAL A 80 23.22 43.88 -22.73
CA VAL A 80 22.83 42.47 -22.55
C VAL A 80 23.90 41.83 -21.67
N GLY A 81 23.62 41.73 -20.36
CA GLY A 81 24.49 41.04 -19.41
C GLY A 81 24.64 39.59 -19.87
N LEU A 82 25.88 39.10 -19.82
CA LEU A 82 26.29 37.75 -20.22
C LEU A 82 25.25 36.72 -19.79
N VAL A 83 24.46 36.22 -20.75
CA VAL A 83 23.75 34.95 -20.59
C VAL A 83 24.87 33.91 -20.49
N GLU A 84 25.11 33.42 -19.27
CA GLU A 84 26.17 32.44 -18.96
C GLU A 84 26.11 31.28 -19.97
N ASP A 85 27.26 30.99 -20.60
CA ASP A 85 27.42 29.86 -21.50
C ASP A 85 27.17 28.57 -20.73
N ARG A 86 25.99 27.97 -20.90
CA ARG A 86 25.84 26.54 -20.64
C ARG A 86 26.50 25.79 -21.79
N LEU A 87 27.79 25.49 -21.59
CA LEU A 87 28.67 24.59 -22.32
C LEU A 87 29.43 25.17 -23.53
N PRO A 88 30.77 25.06 -23.57
CA PRO A 88 31.52 25.12 -24.82
C PRO A 88 31.18 23.87 -25.65
N LEU A 89 30.48 24.02 -26.77
CA LEU A 89 30.25 22.96 -27.77
C LEU A 89 31.53 22.65 -28.57
N SER A 90 32.67 22.45 -27.89
CA SER A 90 33.94 22.20 -28.54
C SER A 90 33.92 20.82 -29.22
N GLY A 91 33.79 20.79 -30.55
CA GLY A 91 33.91 19.58 -31.38
C GLY A 91 32.63 19.07 -32.05
N TYR A 92 31.47 19.72 -31.88
CA TYR A 92 30.25 19.34 -32.61
C TYR A 92 30.20 19.98 -34.00
N GLU A 93 30.03 19.17 -35.04
CA GLU A 93 29.87 19.64 -36.42
C GLU A 93 28.39 19.60 -36.84
N PRO A 94 27.71 20.77 -36.92
CA PRO A 94 26.31 20.82 -37.36
C PRO A 94 26.19 20.44 -38.84
N PRO A 95 25.03 19.95 -39.30
CA PRO A 95 24.83 19.46 -40.66
C PRO A 95 24.60 20.65 -41.61
N ILE A 96 25.62 21.48 -41.76
CA ILE A 96 25.55 22.84 -42.31
C ILE A 96 24.96 22.88 -43.72
N ARG A 97 25.27 21.89 -44.58
CA ARG A 97 24.72 21.82 -45.93
C ARG A 97 23.21 21.61 -45.91
N LYS A 98 22.71 20.75 -45.02
CA LYS A 98 21.28 20.47 -44.86
C LYS A 98 20.55 21.68 -44.25
N LEU A 99 21.14 22.29 -43.22
CA LEU A 99 20.58 23.50 -42.60
C LEU A 99 20.51 24.67 -43.57
N LYS A 100 21.58 24.92 -44.36
CA LYS A 100 21.58 25.97 -45.37
C LYS A 100 20.59 25.71 -46.50
N HIS A 101 20.41 24.44 -46.90
CA HIS A 101 19.42 24.09 -47.90
C HIS A 101 17.99 24.37 -47.42
N ILE A 102 17.66 23.93 -46.20
CA ILE A 102 16.36 24.19 -45.57
C ILE A 102 16.16 25.70 -45.38
N SER A 103 17.17 26.43 -44.89
CA SER A 103 17.10 27.89 -44.71
C SER A 103 16.82 28.61 -46.04
N ALA A 104 17.56 28.27 -47.10
CA ALA A 104 17.34 28.84 -48.42
C ALA A 104 15.94 28.51 -48.96
N GLN A 105 15.45 27.30 -48.72
CA GLN A 105 14.10 26.89 -49.09
C GLN A 105 13.04 27.72 -48.35
N MET A 106 13.20 27.91 -47.03
CA MET A 106 12.34 28.78 -46.23
C MET A 106 12.30 30.20 -46.83
N MET A 107 13.46 30.84 -47.00
CA MET A 107 13.57 32.22 -47.53
C MET A 107 13.02 32.38 -48.96
N SER A 108 13.08 31.33 -49.78
CA SER A 108 12.59 31.35 -51.16
C SER A 108 11.08 31.06 -51.31
N THR A 109 10.39 30.82 -50.19
CA THR A 109 8.96 30.45 -50.23
C THR A 109 8.11 31.67 -50.58
N LEU A 110 7.26 31.54 -51.60
CA LEU A 110 6.33 32.60 -51.99
C LEU A 110 5.37 32.96 -50.85
N PRO A 111 4.92 34.23 -50.72
CA PRO A 111 3.89 34.60 -49.77
C PRO A 111 2.60 33.78 -49.92
N GLY A 112 1.88 33.61 -48.82
CA GLY A 112 0.60 32.88 -48.75
C GLY A 112 0.68 31.50 -48.12
N GLU A 113 -0.38 31.15 -47.39
CA GLU A 113 -0.44 29.96 -46.51
C GLU A 113 -0.29 28.64 -47.27
N HIS A 114 -0.75 28.58 -48.53
CA HIS A 114 -0.62 27.42 -49.39
C HIS A 114 0.85 27.09 -49.72
N HIS A 115 1.64 28.12 -50.05
CA HIS A 115 3.07 27.94 -50.36
C HIS A 115 3.85 27.55 -49.11
N ALA A 116 3.52 28.16 -47.96
CA ALA A 116 4.08 27.76 -46.67
C ALA A 116 3.79 26.28 -46.36
N HIS A 117 2.55 25.82 -46.57
CA HIS A 117 2.19 24.40 -46.43
C HIS A 117 3.01 23.47 -47.33
N MET A 118 3.14 23.80 -48.63
CA MET A 118 3.92 22.99 -49.58
C MET A 118 5.40 22.91 -49.17
N THR A 119 5.98 24.02 -48.72
CA THR A 119 7.35 24.05 -48.19
C THR A 119 7.46 23.20 -46.92
N THR A 120 6.51 23.29 -45.98
CA THR A 120 6.48 22.45 -44.77
C THR A 120 6.49 20.96 -45.12
N MET A 121 5.63 20.54 -46.06
CA MET A 121 5.56 19.14 -46.49
C MET A 121 6.85 18.66 -47.16
N SER A 122 7.50 19.51 -47.96
CA SER A 122 8.80 19.22 -48.56
C SER A 122 9.90 19.06 -47.50
N ILE A 123 9.95 19.93 -46.49
CA ILE A 123 10.91 19.82 -45.39
C ILE A 123 10.66 18.54 -44.57
N LEU A 124 9.40 18.20 -44.30
CA LEU A 124 9.03 16.97 -43.59
C LEU A 124 9.48 15.71 -44.34
N ASP A 125 9.37 15.68 -45.67
CA ASP A 125 9.84 14.56 -46.51
C ASP A 125 11.39 14.46 -46.53
N GLN A 126 12.10 15.60 -46.62
CA GLN A 126 13.57 15.64 -46.51
C GLN A 126 14.09 15.14 -45.14
N LEU A 127 13.25 15.24 -44.11
CA LEU A 127 13.54 14.82 -42.74
C LEU A 127 12.78 13.54 -42.35
N LYS A 128 12.30 12.76 -43.32
CA LYS A 128 11.44 11.58 -43.07
C LYS A 128 12.02 10.53 -42.13
N SER A 129 13.35 10.34 -42.13
CA SER A 129 14.10 9.41 -41.26
C SER A 129 14.35 9.93 -39.84
N HIS A 130 14.04 11.21 -39.58
CA HIS A 130 14.29 11.84 -38.30
C HIS A 130 13.07 11.69 -37.39
N THR A 131 13.33 11.64 -36.08
CA THR A 131 12.30 11.72 -35.04
C THR A 131 11.54 13.04 -35.14
N TRP A 132 10.34 13.09 -34.55
CA TRP A 132 9.47 14.27 -34.64
C TRP A 132 10.11 15.53 -34.00
N ASP A 133 10.74 15.38 -32.85
CA ASP A 133 11.54 16.43 -32.22
C ASP A 133 12.72 16.86 -33.10
N GLY A 134 13.41 15.92 -33.74
CA GLY A 134 14.46 16.18 -34.72
C GLY A 134 13.96 17.02 -35.88
N LYS A 135 12.80 16.69 -36.47
CA LYS A 135 12.18 17.46 -37.56
C LYS A 135 11.95 18.92 -37.16
N ALA A 136 11.42 19.16 -35.96
CA ALA A 136 11.21 20.50 -35.42
C ALA A 136 12.53 21.25 -35.18
N ILE A 137 13.52 20.58 -34.59
CA ILE A 137 14.83 21.17 -34.29
C ILE A 137 15.57 21.55 -35.58
N PHE A 138 15.56 20.71 -36.61
CA PHE A 138 16.22 21.02 -37.88
C PHE A 138 15.62 22.25 -38.56
N ALA A 139 14.29 22.37 -38.55
CA ALA A 139 13.62 23.56 -39.07
C ALA A 139 13.93 24.81 -38.24
N LEU A 140 13.88 24.70 -36.90
CA LEU A 140 14.23 25.79 -36.00
C LEU A 140 15.69 26.22 -36.17
N ALA A 141 16.60 25.26 -36.33
CA ALA A 141 18.02 25.50 -36.53
C ALA A 141 18.28 26.21 -37.85
N ALA A 142 17.63 25.79 -38.93
CA ALA A 142 17.72 26.45 -40.23
C ALA A 142 17.24 27.90 -40.14
N PHE A 143 16.08 28.14 -39.53
CA PHE A 143 15.55 29.49 -39.29
C PHE A 143 16.51 30.34 -38.42
N SER A 144 17.11 29.75 -37.39
CA SER A 144 18.01 30.45 -36.48
C SER A 144 19.27 30.99 -37.15
N LEU A 145 19.69 30.42 -38.29
CA LEU A 145 20.81 30.94 -39.06
C LEU A 145 20.51 32.35 -39.58
N GLU A 146 19.33 32.57 -40.17
CA GLU A 146 18.95 33.86 -40.73
C GLU A 146 18.61 34.87 -39.63
N TYR A 147 17.76 34.46 -38.68
CA TYR A 147 17.35 35.34 -37.58
C TYR A 147 18.52 35.73 -36.67
N GLY A 148 19.42 34.78 -36.38
CA GLY A 148 20.62 35.02 -35.59
C GLY A 148 21.62 35.92 -36.31
N ASN A 149 21.87 35.68 -37.61
CA ASN A 149 22.74 36.54 -38.41
C ASN A 149 22.20 37.97 -38.48
N PHE A 150 20.89 38.15 -38.65
CA PHE A 150 20.25 39.47 -38.66
C PHE A 150 20.54 40.24 -37.37
N TRP A 151 20.18 39.68 -36.20
CA TRP A 151 20.37 40.37 -34.92
C TRP A 151 21.84 40.53 -34.52
N HIS A 152 22.71 39.63 -34.95
CA HIS A 152 24.15 39.82 -34.80
C HIS A 152 24.66 41.02 -35.60
N LEU A 153 24.22 41.17 -36.85
CA LEU A 153 24.61 42.30 -37.71
C LEU A 153 24.05 43.64 -37.19
N VAL A 154 22.88 43.65 -36.53
CA VAL A 154 22.34 44.84 -35.83
C VAL A 154 23.29 45.34 -34.74
N GLN A 155 24.05 44.44 -34.10
CA GLN A 155 24.98 44.78 -33.01
C GLN A 155 26.40 45.13 -33.50
N THR A 156 26.62 45.22 -34.81
CA THR A 156 27.96 45.49 -35.38
C THR A 156 28.52 46.83 -34.88
N PRO A 157 29.72 46.87 -34.26
CA PRO A 157 30.35 48.11 -33.81
C PRO A 157 30.63 49.09 -34.96
N SER A 158 30.59 50.39 -34.67
CA SER A 158 30.83 51.46 -35.66
C SER A 158 32.20 51.40 -36.35
N GLY A 159 33.19 50.75 -35.73
CA GLY A 159 34.54 50.55 -36.27
C GLY A 159 34.70 49.36 -37.22
N ASP A 160 33.72 48.45 -37.33
CA ASP A 160 33.82 47.26 -38.17
C ASP A 160 33.36 47.55 -39.62
N THR A 161 34.32 47.62 -40.55
CA THR A 161 34.05 47.86 -41.97
C THR A 161 33.42 46.63 -42.64
N LEU A 162 33.84 45.42 -42.29
CA LEU A 162 33.32 44.17 -42.86
C LEU A 162 31.88 43.94 -42.41
N GLY A 163 31.62 44.04 -41.11
CA GLY A 163 30.27 43.89 -40.55
C GLY A 163 29.30 44.92 -41.14
N ARG A 164 29.73 46.15 -41.41
CA ARG A 164 28.90 47.15 -42.12
C ARG A 164 28.62 46.78 -43.57
N SER A 165 29.61 46.29 -44.31
CA SER A 165 29.37 45.80 -45.68
C SER A 165 28.39 44.62 -45.69
N LEU A 166 28.52 43.69 -44.75
CA LEU A 166 27.59 42.56 -44.58
C LEU A 166 26.19 43.02 -44.15
N ALA A 167 26.09 43.96 -43.21
CA ALA A 167 24.82 44.55 -42.79
C ALA A 167 24.13 45.29 -43.94
N THR A 168 24.90 45.96 -44.82
CA THR A 168 24.38 46.61 -46.02
C THR A 168 23.82 45.60 -47.02
N MET A 169 24.55 44.52 -47.29
CA MET A 169 24.07 43.46 -48.19
C MET A 169 22.82 42.75 -47.65
N ASN A 170 22.75 42.55 -46.33
CA ASN A 170 21.59 41.96 -45.66
C ASN A 170 20.50 43.00 -45.29
N ARG A 171 20.58 44.23 -45.82
CA ARG A 171 19.57 45.31 -45.65
C ARG A 171 19.26 45.71 -44.19
N VAL A 172 20.20 45.55 -43.27
CA VAL A 172 20.02 45.79 -41.81
C VAL A 172 20.07 47.28 -41.41
N GLN A 173 19.74 48.23 -42.31
CA GLN A 173 20.12 49.65 -42.14
C GLN A 173 19.07 50.58 -41.48
N SER A 174 17.94 50.07 -40.96
CA SER A 174 16.90 50.96 -40.38
C SER A 174 15.89 50.28 -39.44
N VAL A 175 16.38 49.50 -38.45
CA VAL A 175 15.54 48.75 -37.48
C VAL A 175 14.68 49.66 -36.57
N ASP A 176 15.03 50.94 -36.42
CA ASP A 176 14.36 51.87 -35.50
C ASP A 176 12.94 52.31 -35.89
N LYS A 177 12.48 51.98 -37.11
CA LYS A 177 11.22 52.53 -37.67
C LYS A 177 9.95 51.75 -37.29
N ASN A 178 10.04 50.51 -36.79
CA ASN A 178 8.84 49.65 -36.59
C ASN A 178 8.88 48.80 -35.30
N ARG A 179 8.91 49.45 -34.13
CA ARG A 179 9.11 48.78 -32.82
C ARG A 179 8.02 47.79 -32.42
N GLN A 180 6.75 48.10 -32.68
CA GLN A 180 5.65 47.19 -32.33
C GLN A 180 5.71 45.90 -33.16
N ALA A 181 5.99 46.00 -34.46
CA ALA A 181 6.16 44.83 -35.31
C ALA A 181 7.35 43.96 -34.88
N ILE A 182 8.45 44.58 -34.42
CA ILE A 182 9.58 43.86 -33.84
C ILE A 182 9.15 43.11 -32.57
N ALA A 183 8.37 43.74 -31.69
CA ALA A 183 7.88 43.09 -30.47
C ALA A 183 6.95 41.91 -30.78
N ASP A 184 6.00 42.09 -31.69
CA ASP A 184 5.03 41.05 -32.09
C ASP A 184 5.74 39.86 -32.78
N TYR A 185 6.67 40.14 -33.70
CA TYR A 185 7.51 39.13 -34.34
C TYR A 185 8.39 38.40 -33.33
N ASN A 186 9.02 39.12 -32.40
CA ASN A 186 9.86 38.54 -31.36
C ASN A 186 9.07 37.65 -30.40
N SER A 187 7.83 38.02 -30.07
CA SER A 187 6.89 37.20 -29.31
C SER A 187 6.63 35.87 -30.02
N LEU A 188 6.36 35.90 -31.33
CA LEU A 188 6.16 34.69 -32.13
C LEU A 188 7.40 33.79 -32.15
N VAL A 189 8.60 34.35 -32.32
CA VAL A 189 9.86 33.58 -32.27
C VAL A 189 10.09 32.94 -30.90
N LYS A 190 9.76 33.64 -29.80
CA LYS A 190 9.81 33.08 -28.44
C LYS A 190 8.81 31.94 -28.27
N ASN A 191 7.58 32.09 -28.77
CA ASN A 191 6.55 31.04 -28.76
C ASN A 191 7.00 29.82 -29.58
N LEU A 192 7.65 30.04 -30.72
CA LEU A 192 8.20 28.99 -31.58
C LEU A 192 9.32 28.23 -30.87
N LEU A 193 10.29 28.94 -30.29
CA LEU A 193 11.34 28.31 -29.48
C LEU A 193 10.71 27.46 -28.39
N PHE A 194 9.80 28.03 -27.60
CA PHE A 194 9.13 27.36 -26.48
C PHE A 194 8.33 26.11 -26.90
N ALA A 195 7.65 26.15 -28.05
CA ALA A 195 6.95 25.00 -28.61
C ALA A 195 7.92 23.85 -28.89
N VAL A 196 9.06 24.14 -29.52
CA VAL A 196 10.10 23.14 -29.76
C VAL A 196 10.70 22.63 -28.45
N GLU A 197 10.97 23.50 -27.46
CA GLU A 197 11.45 23.04 -26.14
C GLU A 197 10.47 22.04 -25.48
N CYS A 198 9.15 22.26 -25.62
CA CYS A 198 8.15 21.32 -25.10
C CYS A 198 8.13 19.98 -25.85
N ILE A 199 8.21 20.02 -27.19
CA ILE A 199 8.25 18.80 -28.02
C ILE A 199 9.47 17.96 -27.64
N THR A 200 10.64 18.59 -27.50
CA THR A 200 11.89 17.90 -27.16
C THR A 200 11.85 17.28 -25.77
N GLU A 201 11.26 17.98 -24.80
CA GLU A 201 11.13 17.48 -23.43
C GLU A 201 10.15 16.30 -23.35
N LEU A 202 9.03 16.36 -24.07
CA LEU A 202 8.06 15.27 -24.13
C LEU A 202 8.65 14.02 -24.80
N GLU A 203 9.40 14.19 -25.90
CA GLU A 203 10.10 13.09 -26.57
C GLU A 203 11.18 12.50 -25.66
N LYS A 204 11.96 13.34 -24.96
CA LYS A 204 12.94 12.88 -23.98
C LYS A 204 12.30 12.04 -22.88
N LEU A 205 11.12 12.42 -22.39
CA LEU A 205 10.36 11.63 -21.42
C LEU A 205 9.85 10.31 -22.01
N SER A 206 9.44 10.27 -23.29
CA SER A 206 8.95 9.06 -23.94
C SER A 206 10.04 7.99 -24.11
N THR A 207 11.29 8.40 -24.33
CA THR A 207 12.43 7.47 -24.44
C THR A 207 12.74 6.67 -23.18
N LYS A 208 12.23 7.09 -22.01
CA LYS A 208 12.46 6.40 -20.73
C LYS A 208 11.71 5.07 -20.58
N GLY A 209 10.80 4.75 -21.50
CA GLY A 209 10.15 3.43 -21.57
C GLY A 209 9.04 3.19 -20.54
N TYR A 210 8.32 4.24 -20.12
CA TYR A 210 7.14 4.09 -19.27
C TYR A 210 6.00 3.38 -20.01
N GLU A 211 5.23 2.54 -19.32
CA GLU A 211 4.06 1.90 -19.91
C GLU A 211 2.90 2.90 -20.14
N HIS A 212 2.15 2.71 -21.23
CA HIS A 212 1.02 3.59 -21.59
C HIS A 212 -0.05 3.69 -20.50
N LYS A 213 -0.23 2.62 -19.70
CA LYS A 213 -1.22 2.59 -18.61
C LYS A 213 -0.80 3.40 -17.40
N ASP A 214 0.49 3.49 -17.15
CA ASP A 214 1.04 4.16 -15.97
C ASP A 214 1.15 5.66 -16.17
N VAL A 215 1.41 6.11 -17.41
CA VAL A 215 1.54 7.53 -17.76
C VAL A 215 0.66 7.87 -18.98
N PRO A 216 -0.68 7.83 -18.84
CA PRO A 216 -1.60 8.07 -19.96
C PRO A 216 -1.43 9.48 -20.56
N ALA A 217 -1.15 10.47 -19.72
CA ALA A 217 -0.88 11.85 -20.12
C ALA A 217 0.27 11.98 -21.13
N LEU A 218 1.33 11.18 -20.98
CA LEU A 218 2.46 11.19 -21.89
C LEU A 218 2.06 10.56 -23.22
N SER A 219 1.28 9.47 -23.18
CA SER A 219 0.76 8.81 -24.37
C SER A 219 -0.17 9.71 -25.18
N GLU A 220 -1.05 10.47 -24.51
CA GLU A 220 -1.91 11.47 -25.14
C GLU A 220 -1.05 12.57 -25.81
N ALA A 221 -0.03 13.06 -25.11
CA ALA A 221 0.88 14.07 -25.65
C ALA A 221 1.62 13.60 -26.91
N MET A 222 2.05 12.33 -26.96
CA MET A 222 2.73 11.74 -28.12
C MET A 222 1.86 11.71 -29.37
N GLN A 223 0.53 11.58 -29.23
CA GLN A 223 -0.39 11.60 -30.37
C GLN A 223 -0.51 12.99 -30.99
N GLU A 224 -0.31 14.06 -30.20
CA GLU A 224 -0.39 15.45 -30.66
C GLU A 224 0.94 15.98 -31.22
N ILE A 225 2.08 15.33 -30.94
CA ILE A 225 3.42 15.76 -31.37
C ILE A 225 3.50 16.01 -32.88
N PRO A 226 3.04 15.11 -33.79
CA PRO A 226 3.19 15.33 -35.23
C PRO A 226 2.52 16.63 -35.71
N VAL A 227 1.35 16.95 -35.15
CA VAL A 227 0.62 18.20 -35.43
C VAL A 227 1.39 19.40 -34.87
N ALA A 228 1.91 19.31 -33.65
CA ALA A 228 2.71 20.37 -33.06
C ALA A 228 4.00 20.66 -33.87
N VAL A 229 4.67 19.61 -34.36
CA VAL A 229 5.86 19.74 -35.22
C VAL A 229 5.51 20.42 -36.54
N TYR A 230 4.40 20.04 -37.18
CA TYR A 230 3.94 20.70 -38.39
C TYR A 230 3.75 22.21 -38.18
N TRP A 231 3.07 22.60 -37.10
CA TRP A 231 2.83 24.00 -36.77
C TRP A 231 4.12 24.74 -36.40
N ALA A 232 5.09 24.10 -35.75
CA ALA A 232 6.40 24.70 -35.50
C ALA A 232 7.16 24.96 -36.81
N ILE A 233 7.16 24.01 -37.75
CA ILE A 233 7.87 24.15 -39.04
C ILE A 233 7.22 25.23 -39.90
N ILE A 234 5.89 25.23 -40.03
CA ILE A 234 5.20 26.26 -40.82
C ILE A 234 5.40 27.65 -40.21
N THR A 235 5.34 27.80 -38.88
CA THR A 235 5.65 29.09 -38.25
C THR A 235 7.11 29.51 -38.48
N ALA A 236 8.07 28.59 -38.46
CA ALA A 236 9.46 28.90 -38.80
C ALA A 236 9.61 29.42 -40.23
N ILE A 237 8.89 28.84 -41.20
CA ILE A 237 8.84 29.32 -42.59
C ILE A 237 8.22 30.71 -42.68
N ILE A 238 7.08 30.93 -42.01
CA ILE A 238 6.42 32.23 -41.96
C ILE A 238 7.35 33.29 -41.35
N CYS A 239 8.02 32.98 -40.23
CA CYS A 239 9.03 33.87 -39.67
C CYS A 239 10.14 34.19 -40.68
N ALA A 240 10.71 33.18 -41.35
CA ALA A 240 11.76 33.39 -42.36
C ALA A 240 11.30 34.30 -43.51
N ASN A 241 10.10 34.06 -44.07
CA ASN A 241 9.52 34.86 -45.15
C ASN A 241 9.26 36.31 -44.75
N HIS A 242 8.84 36.53 -43.51
CA HIS A 242 8.51 37.85 -43.01
C HIS A 242 9.67 38.53 -42.26
N LEU A 243 10.92 38.06 -42.44
CA LEU A 243 12.11 38.82 -42.00
C LEU A 243 12.12 40.24 -42.59
N ASP A 244 11.49 40.44 -43.75
CA ASP A 244 11.34 41.75 -44.37
C ASP A 244 10.59 42.79 -43.53
N LEU A 245 9.73 42.35 -42.60
CA LEU A 245 9.08 43.26 -41.65
C LEU A 245 10.07 43.94 -40.71
N LEU A 246 11.21 43.29 -40.42
CA LEU A 246 12.30 43.89 -39.65
C LEU A 246 13.05 44.97 -40.44
N PHE A 247 12.95 44.96 -41.78
CA PHE A 247 13.51 45.99 -42.67
C PHE A 247 12.58 47.21 -42.84
N GLY A 248 11.28 47.07 -42.51
CA GLY A 248 10.30 48.16 -42.50
C GLY A 248 9.48 48.37 -43.78
N ASP A 249 9.45 47.39 -44.69
CA ASP A 249 8.90 47.52 -46.05
C ASP A 249 7.53 46.87 -46.29
N SER A 250 6.84 46.27 -45.29
CA SER A 250 5.54 45.57 -45.52
C SER A 250 4.46 45.80 -44.46
N ASP A 251 3.18 45.73 -44.88
CA ASP A 251 1.95 45.90 -44.05
C ASP A 251 1.26 44.56 -43.71
N ASP A 252 1.92 43.42 -43.95
CA ASP A 252 1.38 42.05 -43.81
C ASP A 252 1.26 41.55 -42.35
N ARG A 253 0.89 42.43 -41.41
CA ARG A 253 0.75 42.12 -39.98
C ARG A 253 -0.34 41.09 -39.67
N TYR A 254 -1.33 40.98 -40.56
CA TYR A 254 -2.48 40.08 -40.36
C TYR A 254 -2.05 38.60 -40.42
N GLU A 255 -1.12 38.24 -41.30
CA GLU A 255 -0.67 36.85 -41.48
C GLU A 255 0.04 36.32 -40.22
N LEU A 256 0.96 37.08 -39.62
CA LEU A 256 1.67 36.68 -38.40
C LEU A 256 0.76 36.47 -37.19
N SER A 257 -0.27 37.33 -37.03
CA SER A 257 -1.18 37.26 -35.88
C SER A 257 -1.95 35.93 -35.83
N SER A 258 -2.31 35.38 -36.99
CA SER A 258 -3.04 34.12 -37.09
C SER A 258 -2.19 32.91 -36.66
N TYR A 259 -0.92 32.88 -37.06
CA TYR A 259 0.05 31.85 -36.64
C TYR A 259 0.45 32.01 -35.18
N ASP A 260 0.54 33.24 -34.65
CA ASP A 260 0.79 33.46 -33.22
C ASP A 260 -0.34 32.90 -32.35
N VAL A 261 -1.59 33.17 -32.70
CA VAL A 261 -2.76 32.62 -31.99
C VAL A 261 -2.76 31.09 -32.05
N LYS A 262 -2.54 30.50 -33.24
CA LYS A 262 -2.54 29.04 -33.39
C LYS A 262 -1.37 28.40 -32.63
N LEU A 263 -0.17 28.97 -32.71
CA LEU A 263 1.00 28.45 -32.02
C LEU A 263 0.87 28.61 -30.50
N ALA A 264 0.36 29.73 -30.01
CA ALA A 264 0.08 29.94 -28.59
C ALA A 264 -0.91 28.90 -28.04
N SER A 265 -1.93 28.53 -28.83
CA SER A 265 -2.86 27.45 -28.49
C SER A 265 -2.14 26.10 -28.34
N ILE A 266 -1.24 25.76 -29.28
CA ILE A 266 -0.45 24.52 -29.24
C ILE A 266 0.51 24.52 -28.07
N VAL A 267 1.22 25.62 -27.84
CA VAL A 267 2.10 25.79 -26.67
C VAL A 267 1.33 25.58 -25.38
N SER A 268 0.12 26.12 -25.26
CA SER A 268 -0.73 25.92 -24.08
C SER A 268 -1.08 24.44 -23.87
N LYS A 269 -1.48 23.74 -24.94
CA LYS A 269 -1.75 22.28 -24.90
C LYS A 269 -0.50 21.49 -24.49
N LEU A 270 0.64 21.75 -25.12
CA LEU A 270 1.91 21.09 -24.82
C LEU A 270 2.37 21.33 -23.37
N LYS A 271 2.22 22.55 -22.84
CA LYS A 271 2.50 22.87 -21.43
C LYS A 271 1.63 22.05 -20.48
N ALA A 272 0.33 21.96 -20.78
CA ALA A 272 -0.60 21.19 -19.96
C ALA A 272 -0.24 19.69 -19.96
N HIS A 273 0.07 19.13 -21.13
CA HIS A 273 0.55 17.76 -21.30
C HIS A 273 1.85 17.49 -20.56
N LEU A 274 2.84 18.37 -20.69
CA LEU A 274 4.14 18.26 -19.99
C LEU A 274 3.96 18.29 -18.47
N THR A 275 3.12 19.20 -17.97
CA THR A 275 2.83 19.32 -16.53
C THR A 275 2.16 18.06 -15.98
N ARG A 276 1.14 17.55 -16.69
CA ARG A 276 0.43 16.32 -16.31
C ARG A 276 1.34 15.10 -16.37
N SER A 277 2.15 14.98 -17.42
CA SER A 277 3.11 13.89 -17.60
C SER A 277 4.16 13.88 -16.50
N ARG A 278 4.77 15.02 -16.18
CA ARG A 278 5.75 15.15 -15.09
C ARG A 278 5.14 14.78 -13.73
N LYS A 279 3.90 15.18 -13.48
CA LYS A 279 3.17 14.80 -12.26
C LYS A 279 2.99 13.28 -12.16
N HIS A 280 2.44 12.63 -13.19
CA HIS A 280 2.22 11.18 -13.18
C HIS A 280 3.54 10.40 -13.07
N ILE A 281 4.59 10.84 -13.77
CA ILE A 281 5.93 10.25 -13.66
C ILE A 281 6.45 10.37 -12.22
N GLY A 282 6.34 11.55 -11.61
CA GLY A 282 6.73 11.76 -10.22
C GLY A 282 6.01 10.84 -9.24
N GLU A 283 4.69 10.71 -9.38
CA GLU A 283 3.87 9.79 -8.57
C GLU A 283 4.27 8.32 -8.76
N LEU A 284 4.57 7.91 -10.00
CA LEU A 284 4.99 6.55 -10.32
C LEU A 284 6.39 6.23 -9.78
N GLU A 285 7.34 7.13 -9.97
CA GLU A 285 8.71 6.99 -9.43
C GLU A 285 8.70 6.97 -7.90
N ASP A 286 7.84 7.78 -7.27
CA ASP A 286 7.61 7.78 -5.83
C ASP A 286 7.07 6.42 -5.35
N TYR A 287 6.03 5.90 -6.00
CA TYR A 287 5.47 4.58 -5.73
C TYR A 287 6.53 3.47 -5.82
N TRP A 288 7.31 3.41 -6.90
CA TRP A 288 8.33 2.37 -7.06
C TRP A 288 9.46 2.50 -6.05
N ARG A 289 9.87 3.73 -5.69
CA ARG A 289 10.86 3.95 -4.64
C ARG A 289 10.37 3.41 -3.31
N ARG A 290 9.12 3.72 -2.94
CA ARG A 290 8.46 3.21 -1.73
C ARG A 290 8.34 1.69 -1.74
N LYS A 291 7.91 1.11 -2.86
CA LYS A 291 7.76 -0.34 -3.03
C LYS A 291 9.08 -1.10 -2.84
N ARG A 292 10.19 -0.56 -3.32
CA ARG A 292 11.53 -1.14 -3.09
C ARG A 292 11.85 -1.26 -1.59
N VAL A 293 11.49 -0.27 -0.78
CA VAL A 293 11.70 -0.30 0.68
C VAL A 293 10.85 -1.40 1.33
N LEU A 294 9.59 -1.58 0.90
CA LEU A 294 8.73 -2.66 1.40
C LEU A 294 9.23 -4.07 1.01
N GLN A 295 9.82 -4.22 -0.18
CA GLN A 295 10.33 -5.50 -0.68
C GLN A 295 11.59 -5.96 0.05
N THR A 296 12.50 -5.02 0.34
CA THR A 296 13.76 -5.29 1.06
C THR A 296 13.88 -4.38 2.28
N PRO A 297 13.03 -4.57 3.31
CA PRO A 297 13.01 -3.69 4.46
C PRO A 297 14.20 -3.98 5.36
N THR A 298 14.88 -2.91 5.78
CA THR A 298 16.06 -2.96 6.66
C THR A 298 15.71 -2.63 8.10
N GLU A 299 14.74 -1.72 8.30
CA GLU A 299 14.30 -1.25 9.60
C GLU A 299 12.80 -0.91 9.54
N ILE A 300 12.08 -1.22 10.61
CA ILE A 300 10.65 -0.97 10.70
C ILE A 300 10.27 0.51 10.57
N VAL A 301 11.10 1.42 11.10
CA VAL A 301 10.84 2.85 11.05
C VAL A 301 10.79 3.35 9.61
N GLU A 302 11.69 2.89 8.74
CA GLU A 302 11.70 3.26 7.32
C GLU A 302 10.48 2.73 6.57
N VAL A 303 10.01 1.53 6.91
CA VAL A 303 8.76 0.99 6.35
C VAL A 303 7.56 1.84 6.77
N LEU A 304 7.45 2.21 8.05
CA LEU A 304 6.35 3.05 8.54
C LEU A 304 6.40 4.46 7.93
N LYS A 305 7.60 5.05 7.78
CA LYS A 305 7.81 6.32 7.08
C LYS A 305 7.27 6.26 5.65
N VAL A 306 7.61 5.21 4.92
CA VAL A 306 7.21 4.99 3.54
C VAL A 306 5.70 4.74 3.39
N LEU A 307 5.06 4.08 4.36
CA LEU A 307 3.62 3.84 4.32
C LEU A 307 2.80 5.11 4.58
N VAL A 308 3.29 6.01 5.45
CA VAL A 308 2.49 7.08 6.02
C VAL A 308 2.86 8.47 5.49
N PHE A 309 4.15 8.80 5.48
CA PHE A 309 4.62 10.18 5.36
C PHE A 309 5.16 10.49 3.95
N HIS A 310 4.95 11.74 3.52
CA HIS A 310 5.62 12.29 2.33
C HIS A 310 7.10 12.55 2.62
N ASN A 311 7.97 12.45 1.61
CA ASN A 311 9.42 12.60 1.80
C ASN A 311 9.84 13.99 2.28
N GLU A 312 8.99 15.00 2.10
CA GLU A 312 9.23 16.38 2.52
C GLU A 312 9.18 16.53 4.04
N ILE A 313 8.59 15.56 4.75
CA ILE A 313 8.47 15.57 6.21
C ILE A 313 9.79 15.06 6.81
N GLN A 314 10.58 15.98 7.36
CA GLN A 314 11.88 15.66 7.97
C GLN A 314 11.73 14.91 9.30
N ASP A 315 10.80 15.35 10.15
CA ASP A 315 10.56 14.80 11.48
C ASP A 315 9.14 14.19 11.58
N PRO A 316 8.94 12.95 11.13
CA PRO A 316 7.64 12.28 11.22
C PRO A 316 7.26 12.01 12.68
N LEU A 317 6.09 12.52 13.07
CA LEU A 317 5.53 12.40 14.41
C LEU A 317 4.28 11.52 14.39
N VAL A 318 4.04 10.80 15.49
CA VAL A 318 2.82 10.04 15.77
C VAL A 318 2.26 10.47 17.12
N PHE A 319 0.95 10.40 17.29
CA PHE A 319 0.30 10.72 18.55
C PHE A 319 0.43 9.54 19.51
N ASP A 320 0.93 9.78 20.72
CA ASP A 320 0.92 8.82 21.83
C ASP A 320 -0.38 8.96 22.62
N GLY A 321 -1.28 7.98 22.50
CA GLY A 321 -2.57 7.98 23.16
C GLY A 321 -2.52 7.92 24.69
N LEU A 322 -1.48 7.31 25.26
CA LEU A 322 -1.31 7.21 26.71
C LEU A 322 -0.93 8.56 27.33
N ASN A 323 0.08 9.20 26.75
CA ASN A 323 0.62 10.47 27.25
C ASN A 323 -0.04 11.71 26.63
N ARG A 324 -0.89 11.52 25.61
CA ARG A 324 -1.62 12.56 24.86
C ARG A 324 -0.71 13.63 24.24
N GLN A 325 0.41 13.20 23.65
CA GLN A 325 1.39 14.10 23.03
C GLN A 325 1.91 13.54 21.71
N MET A 326 2.42 14.42 20.84
CA MET A 326 3.11 14.01 19.63
C MET A 326 4.54 13.56 19.97
N VAL A 327 4.92 12.38 19.49
CA VAL A 327 6.26 11.79 19.69
C VAL A 327 6.87 11.40 18.35
N SER A 328 8.20 11.31 18.31
CA SER A 328 8.91 10.84 17.12
C SER A 328 8.53 9.39 16.78
N ILE A 329 8.39 9.08 15.50
CA ILE A 329 8.17 7.71 15.00
C ILE A 329 9.26 6.72 15.45
N GLU A 330 10.41 7.21 15.89
CA GLU A 330 11.54 6.41 16.38
C GLU A 330 11.19 5.55 17.61
N VAL A 331 10.05 5.78 18.26
CA VAL A 331 9.51 4.89 19.32
C VAL A 331 9.30 3.44 18.83
N PHE A 332 9.16 3.22 17.53
CA PHE A 332 8.99 1.88 16.93
C PHE A 332 10.32 1.19 16.61
N ARG A 333 11.46 1.87 16.74
CA ARG A 333 12.77 1.30 16.43
C ARG A 333 13.01 0.03 17.25
N LYS A 334 13.40 -1.05 16.56
CA LYS A 334 13.63 -2.39 17.13
C LYS A 334 12.39 -3.04 17.81
N LYS A 335 11.19 -2.58 17.49
CA LYS A 335 9.93 -3.14 18.03
C LYS A 335 9.19 -3.99 17.01
N HIS A 336 8.32 -4.87 17.51
CA HIS A 336 7.26 -5.48 16.73
C HIS A 336 6.04 -4.56 16.73
N VAL A 337 5.41 -4.35 15.59
CA VAL A 337 4.28 -3.41 15.49
C VAL A 337 3.07 -4.11 14.90
N LEU A 338 1.98 -4.11 15.65
CA LEU A 338 0.64 -4.43 15.16
C LEU A 338 0.09 -3.14 14.54
N VAL A 339 0.06 -3.09 13.22
CA VAL A 339 -0.39 -1.91 12.47
C VAL A 339 -1.88 -2.09 12.18
N PHE A 340 -2.72 -1.40 12.96
CA PHE A 340 -4.16 -1.40 12.77
C PHE A 340 -4.52 -0.43 11.64
N ILE A 341 -5.04 -0.96 10.53
CA ILE A 341 -5.42 -0.16 9.36
C ILE A 341 -6.92 -0.28 9.19
N SER A 342 -7.63 0.84 9.25
CA SER A 342 -9.09 0.86 9.21
C SER A 342 -9.63 2.17 8.63
N GLY A 343 -10.90 2.17 8.25
CA GLY A 343 -11.65 3.42 8.11
C GLY A 343 -12.01 4.01 9.48
N LEU A 344 -12.91 4.98 9.50
CA LEU A 344 -13.46 5.54 10.75
C LEU A 344 -14.76 4.82 11.17
N ASP A 345 -15.54 4.37 10.19
CA ASP A 345 -16.87 3.81 10.45
C ASP A 345 -16.82 2.42 11.08
N SER A 346 -17.64 2.21 12.11
CA SER A 346 -17.95 0.89 12.70
C SER A 346 -16.73 0.11 13.24
N ILE A 347 -15.70 0.79 13.75
CA ILE A 347 -14.47 0.13 14.26
C ILE A 347 -14.41 -0.03 15.79
N ARG A 348 -15.49 0.29 16.51
CA ARG A 348 -15.49 0.36 17.98
C ARG A 348 -15.28 -1.01 18.64
N ASP A 349 -15.80 -2.07 18.04
CA ASP A 349 -15.63 -3.42 18.57
C ASP A 349 -14.18 -3.92 18.38
N GLU A 350 -13.54 -3.55 17.26
CA GLU A 350 -12.12 -3.76 17.02
C GLU A 350 -11.25 -2.98 18.02
N ILE A 351 -11.62 -1.74 18.36
CA ILE A 351 -10.92 -0.95 19.39
C ILE A 351 -11.02 -1.65 20.74
N ARG A 352 -12.20 -2.10 21.16
CA ARG A 352 -12.39 -2.86 22.41
C ARG A 352 -11.54 -4.14 22.44
N LEU A 353 -11.48 -4.85 21.32
CA LEU A 353 -10.62 -6.03 21.16
C LEU A 353 -9.15 -5.67 21.33
N LEU A 354 -8.65 -4.65 20.62
CA LEU A 354 -7.27 -4.20 20.73
C LEU A 354 -6.93 -3.65 22.12
N GLN A 355 -7.90 -3.10 22.86
CA GLN A 355 -7.71 -2.68 24.24
C GLN A 355 -7.43 -3.86 25.18
N SER A 356 -8.11 -4.99 24.98
CA SER A 356 -7.79 -6.21 25.71
C SER A 356 -6.37 -6.72 25.41
N ILE A 357 -5.91 -6.58 24.16
CA ILE A 357 -4.55 -6.94 23.75
C ILE A 357 -3.53 -5.98 24.35
N TYR A 358 -3.80 -4.68 24.32
CA TYR A 358 -2.94 -3.66 24.89
C TYR A 358 -2.69 -3.89 26.38
N VAL A 359 -3.75 -4.18 27.14
CA VAL A 359 -3.64 -4.56 28.57
C VAL A 359 -2.86 -5.86 28.73
N GLY A 360 -3.18 -6.90 27.94
CA GLY A 360 -2.50 -8.19 28.02
C GLY A 360 -1.01 -8.15 27.67
N LEU A 361 -0.57 -7.17 26.87
CA LEU A 361 0.84 -6.90 26.59
C LEU A 361 1.59 -6.26 27.77
N GLN A 362 0.87 -5.68 28.74
CA GLN A 362 1.45 -5.09 29.96
C GLN A 362 1.52 -6.10 31.12
N GLU A 363 0.83 -7.24 31.04
CA GLU A 363 0.79 -8.28 32.09
C GLU A 363 2.02 -9.22 32.06
N GLU A 364 2.58 -9.52 33.23
CA GLU A 364 3.70 -10.48 33.43
C GLU A 364 3.25 -11.96 33.30
N PRO A 365 4.08 -12.92 32.83
CA PRO A 365 5.55 -12.89 32.72
C PRO A 365 6.11 -12.43 31.36
N ARG A 366 7.36 -11.94 31.43
CA ARG A 366 8.02 -11.01 30.49
C ARG A 366 8.65 -11.62 29.23
N GLU A 367 8.67 -12.95 29.06
CA GLU A 367 9.13 -13.57 27.81
C GLU A 367 8.37 -14.87 27.51
N LEU A 368 7.75 -14.96 26.33
CA LEU A 368 6.99 -16.12 25.86
C LEU A 368 7.43 -16.46 24.44
N LYS A 369 7.77 -17.73 24.18
CA LYS A 369 8.22 -18.22 22.87
C LYS A 369 9.40 -17.42 22.27
N GLY A 370 10.26 -16.86 23.11
CA GLY A 370 11.41 -16.02 22.70
C GLY A 370 11.06 -14.56 22.39
N TYR A 371 9.86 -14.11 22.75
CA TYR A 371 9.39 -12.74 22.54
C TYR A 371 9.00 -12.09 23.86
N ARG A 372 9.38 -10.82 24.03
CA ARG A 372 8.97 -10.01 25.16
C ARG A 372 7.75 -9.18 24.79
N LYS A 373 6.73 -9.17 25.65
CA LYS A 373 5.50 -8.41 25.38
C LYS A 373 5.74 -6.90 25.26
N GLU A 374 6.71 -6.36 26.02
CA GLU A 374 7.15 -4.95 25.99
C GLU A 374 7.79 -4.51 24.65
N ASP A 375 8.15 -5.47 23.79
CA ASP A 375 8.67 -5.20 22.45
C ASP A 375 7.57 -5.03 21.40
N PHE A 376 6.31 -5.27 21.77
CA PHE A 376 5.16 -5.11 20.88
C PHE A 376 4.47 -3.76 21.12
N LYS A 377 4.22 -3.03 20.04
CA LYS A 377 3.48 -1.77 20.03
C LYS A 377 2.30 -1.88 19.06
N ILE A 378 1.25 -1.11 19.32
CA ILE A 378 0.10 -0.97 18.41
C ILE A 378 0.17 0.42 17.76
N LEU A 379 -0.03 0.49 16.45
CA LEU A 379 -0.09 1.72 15.68
C LEU A 379 -1.38 1.74 14.85
N TRP A 380 -2.21 2.76 15.01
CA TRP A 380 -3.38 2.96 14.16
C TRP A 380 -3.06 3.88 12.97
N ILE A 381 -3.37 3.41 11.75
CA ILE A 381 -3.33 4.19 10.51
C ILE A 381 -4.78 4.29 10.00
N PRO A 382 -5.47 5.42 10.22
CA PRO A 382 -6.79 5.63 9.64
C PRO A 382 -6.66 5.82 8.12
N ILE A 383 -7.56 5.24 7.34
CA ILE A 383 -7.64 5.42 5.89
C ILE A 383 -8.91 6.20 5.58
N VAL A 384 -8.75 7.45 5.17
CA VAL A 384 -9.84 8.37 4.86
C VAL A 384 -9.58 8.95 3.47
N ASP A 385 -10.53 8.79 2.55
CA ASP A 385 -10.39 9.33 1.19
C ASP A 385 -10.41 10.87 1.20
N ASP A 386 -11.35 11.47 1.94
CA ASP A 386 -11.50 12.93 2.06
C ASP A 386 -11.70 13.39 3.52
N TRP A 387 -10.82 14.26 4.02
CA TRP A 387 -10.88 14.79 5.38
C TRP A 387 -11.90 15.94 5.53
N THR A 388 -13.18 15.59 5.66
CA THR A 388 -14.26 16.54 6.00
C THR A 388 -14.25 16.93 7.48
N LEU A 389 -14.98 17.99 7.87
CA LEU A 389 -15.14 18.36 9.28
C LEU A 389 -15.75 17.22 10.12
N LEU A 390 -16.66 16.44 9.54
CA LEU A 390 -17.29 15.30 10.19
C LEU A 390 -16.27 14.17 10.46
N HIS A 391 -15.48 13.81 9.44
CA HIS A 391 -14.44 12.77 9.57
C HIS A 391 -13.37 13.18 10.60
N LYS A 392 -13.00 14.46 10.67
CA LYS A 392 -12.07 14.96 11.70
C LYS A 392 -12.63 14.79 13.12
N ALA A 393 -13.88 15.20 13.33
CA ALA A 393 -14.53 15.04 14.63
C ALA A 393 -14.67 13.56 15.03
N GLU A 394 -14.98 12.68 14.08
CA GLU A 394 -15.04 11.24 14.34
C GLU A 394 -13.66 10.64 14.65
N PHE A 395 -12.64 11.02 13.89
CA PHE A 395 -11.25 10.64 14.15
C PHE A 395 -10.82 11.07 15.57
N ASP A 396 -11.09 12.31 15.96
CA ASP A 396 -10.75 12.81 17.30
C ASP A 396 -11.46 12.03 18.41
N ASN A 397 -12.74 11.69 18.21
CA ASN A 397 -13.49 10.87 19.16
C ASN A 397 -12.90 9.47 19.32
N LEU A 398 -12.57 8.79 18.22
CA LEU A 398 -11.99 7.44 18.24
C LEU A 398 -10.58 7.44 18.83
N LYS A 399 -9.76 8.44 18.46
CA LYS A 399 -8.40 8.63 18.96
C LYS A 399 -8.34 8.74 20.48
N LEU A 400 -9.35 9.34 21.12
CA LEU A 400 -9.41 9.49 22.59
C LEU A 400 -9.59 8.15 23.33
N GLU A 401 -10.13 7.13 22.68
CA GLU A 401 -10.36 5.80 23.24
C GLU A 401 -9.11 4.89 23.13
N MET A 402 -8.11 5.30 22.35
CA MET A 402 -6.93 4.51 22.05
C MET A 402 -5.75 4.89 22.95
N PRO A 403 -5.27 4.01 23.84
CA PRO A 403 -4.07 4.26 24.65
C PRO A 403 -2.74 4.02 23.90
N TRP A 404 -2.81 3.55 22.65
CA TRP A 404 -1.64 3.26 21.81
C TRP A 404 -1.34 4.40 20.82
N TYR A 405 -0.44 4.16 19.86
CA TYR A 405 -0.01 5.20 18.93
C TYR A 405 -0.98 5.38 17.76
N VAL A 406 -1.19 6.62 17.34
CA VAL A 406 -2.10 6.98 16.26
C VAL A 406 -1.37 7.85 15.25
N VAL A 407 -1.53 7.55 13.96
CA VAL A 407 -1.11 8.45 12.88
C VAL A 407 -2.14 9.56 12.73
N GLU A 408 -1.71 10.79 12.95
CA GLU A 408 -2.51 11.98 12.71
C GLU A 408 -2.06 12.67 11.41
N TYR A 409 -2.96 12.76 10.45
CA TYR A 409 -2.72 13.41 9.16
C TYR A 409 -4.03 13.94 8.59
N PHE A 410 -3.96 14.99 7.77
CA PHE A 410 -5.14 15.62 7.15
C PHE A 410 -4.93 15.92 5.66
N TYR A 411 -4.12 15.09 5.01
CA TYR A 411 -3.73 15.17 3.60
C TYR A 411 -3.76 13.77 2.96
N PRO A 412 -3.70 13.61 1.63
CA PRO A 412 -3.66 12.27 1.02
C PRO A 412 -2.48 11.44 1.52
N LEU A 413 -2.72 10.19 1.95
CA LEU A 413 -1.66 9.36 2.52
C LEU A 413 -0.65 8.93 1.44
N ALA A 414 0.64 9.13 1.69
CA ALA A 414 1.66 8.94 0.68
C ALA A 414 1.79 7.48 0.19
N GLY A 415 1.62 6.51 1.10
CA GLY A 415 1.70 5.08 0.81
C GLY A 415 0.35 4.41 0.53
N ILE A 416 -0.73 5.15 0.26
CA ILE A 416 -2.09 4.57 0.15
C ILE A 416 -2.20 3.42 -0.86
N ARG A 417 -1.52 3.55 -2.02
CA ARG A 417 -1.48 2.49 -3.04
C ARG A 417 -0.84 1.21 -2.50
N LEU A 418 0.25 1.32 -1.75
CA LEU A 418 0.91 0.17 -1.13
C LEU A 418 0.04 -0.49 -0.06
N ILE A 419 -0.70 0.31 0.71
CA ILE A 419 -1.64 -0.21 1.71
C ILE A 419 -2.77 -1.00 1.02
N ARG A 420 -3.31 -0.50 -0.09
CA ARG A 420 -4.38 -1.17 -0.83
C ARG A 420 -3.88 -2.40 -1.60
N GLU A 421 -2.73 -2.30 -2.26
CA GLU A 421 -2.18 -3.35 -3.13
C GLU A 421 -1.36 -4.39 -2.35
N ASP A 422 -0.30 -3.96 -1.64
CA ASP A 422 0.65 -4.86 -0.98
C ASP A 422 0.16 -5.35 0.40
N LEU A 423 -0.52 -4.51 1.19
CA LEU A 423 -1.16 -4.94 2.45
C LEU A 423 -2.59 -5.49 2.25
N SER A 424 -3.10 -5.49 1.02
CA SER A 424 -4.43 -6.02 0.67
C SER A 424 -5.60 -5.37 1.42
N TYR A 425 -5.50 -4.09 1.80
CA TYR A 425 -6.59 -3.36 2.43
C TYR A 425 -7.74 -3.10 1.46
N LYS A 426 -8.94 -3.58 1.80
CA LYS A 426 -10.18 -3.47 0.98
C LYS A 426 -11.34 -2.86 1.79
N ASN A 427 -11.11 -1.72 2.42
CA ASN A 427 -12.09 -1.00 3.25
C ASN A 427 -12.67 -1.81 4.42
N LYS A 428 -11.94 -2.85 4.86
CA LYS A 428 -12.23 -3.61 6.07
C LYS A 428 -11.03 -3.53 7.00
N PRO A 429 -11.22 -3.41 8.31
CA PRO A 429 -10.10 -3.33 9.25
C PRO A 429 -9.17 -4.54 9.10
N ILE A 430 -7.86 -4.28 9.02
CA ILE A 430 -6.82 -5.29 9.01
C ILE A 430 -5.77 -4.98 10.07
N LEU A 431 -5.05 -6.00 10.52
CA LEU A 431 -4.01 -5.87 11.53
C LEU A 431 -2.74 -6.64 11.14
N PRO A 432 -1.98 -6.15 10.14
CA PRO A 432 -0.66 -6.68 9.85
C PRO A 432 0.30 -6.56 11.04
N VAL A 433 1.18 -7.55 11.20
CA VAL A 433 2.20 -7.60 12.25
C VAL A 433 3.58 -7.52 11.61
N LEU A 434 4.32 -6.45 11.91
CA LEU A 434 5.67 -6.23 11.39
C LEU A 434 6.71 -6.54 12.46
N ASN A 435 7.85 -7.10 12.05
CA ASN A 435 9.01 -7.31 12.92
C ASN A 435 9.94 -6.08 12.97
N PRO A 436 10.96 -6.06 13.85
CA PRO A 436 11.95 -4.98 13.94
C PRO A 436 12.63 -4.54 12.63
N LEU A 437 12.74 -5.44 11.66
CA LEU A 437 13.31 -5.15 10.34
C LEU A 437 12.30 -4.56 9.36
N GLY A 438 11.01 -4.49 9.73
CA GLY A 438 9.92 -4.04 8.88
C GLY A 438 9.30 -5.12 8.00
N ARG A 439 9.66 -6.39 8.18
CA ARG A 439 9.05 -7.51 7.44
C ARG A 439 7.70 -7.86 8.02
N ILE A 440 6.73 -8.14 7.15
CA ILE A 440 5.40 -8.63 7.52
C ILE A 440 5.53 -10.08 7.98
N VAL A 441 5.25 -10.33 9.26
CA VAL A 441 5.23 -11.66 9.88
C VAL A 441 3.83 -12.28 9.78
N ASN A 442 2.80 -11.44 9.87
CA ASN A 442 1.42 -11.82 9.67
C ASN A 442 0.71 -10.74 8.87
N HIS A 443 0.07 -11.11 7.76
CA HIS A 443 -0.63 -10.17 6.89
C HIS A 443 -1.91 -9.62 7.53
N ASN A 444 -2.58 -10.43 8.36
CA ASN A 444 -3.76 -9.98 9.09
C ASN A 444 -4.01 -10.84 10.33
N ALA A 445 -3.63 -10.33 11.51
CA ALA A 445 -3.82 -11.00 12.78
C ALA A 445 -5.24 -10.83 13.38
N MET A 446 -6.14 -10.06 12.74
CA MET A 446 -7.46 -9.75 13.28
C MET A 446 -8.26 -11.00 13.66
N HIS A 447 -8.37 -11.98 12.76
CA HIS A 447 -9.15 -13.19 13.02
C HIS A 447 -8.61 -13.98 14.22
N MET A 448 -7.30 -14.23 14.25
CA MET A 448 -6.66 -14.94 15.34
C MET A 448 -6.80 -14.20 16.67
N ILE A 449 -6.72 -12.87 16.69
CA ILE A 449 -6.94 -12.07 17.89
C ILE A 449 -8.41 -12.09 18.32
N PHE A 450 -9.35 -12.01 17.38
CA PHE A 450 -10.78 -12.14 17.66
C PHE A 450 -11.11 -13.50 18.27
N VAL A 451 -10.48 -14.56 17.77
CA VAL A 451 -10.68 -15.90 18.30
C VAL A 451 -9.95 -16.05 19.64
N TRP A 452 -8.65 -15.80 19.73
CA TRP A 452 -7.83 -16.24 20.87
C TRP A 452 -7.43 -15.12 21.83
N GLY A 453 -7.67 -13.86 21.49
CA GLY A 453 -7.23 -12.72 22.29
C GLY A 453 -5.72 -12.71 22.50
N ILE A 454 -5.28 -12.44 23.74
CA ILE A 454 -3.86 -12.37 24.10
C ILE A 454 -3.17 -13.74 24.06
N ASP A 455 -3.93 -14.84 24.13
CA ASP A 455 -3.38 -16.21 24.10
C ASP A 455 -2.70 -16.51 22.74
N ALA A 456 -3.04 -15.76 21.68
CA ALA A 456 -2.40 -15.81 20.36
C ALA A 456 -0.98 -15.23 20.31
N PHE A 457 -0.49 -14.57 21.36
CA PHE A 457 0.85 -13.98 21.37
C PHE A 457 1.94 -15.02 20.97
N PRO A 458 2.91 -14.68 20.10
CA PRO A 458 3.23 -13.37 19.50
C PRO A 458 2.55 -13.04 18.15
N PHE A 459 1.36 -13.60 17.90
CA PHE A 459 0.51 -13.29 16.75
C PHE A 459 1.07 -13.72 15.38
N ARG A 460 1.74 -14.88 15.31
CA ARG A 460 2.16 -15.48 14.03
C ARG A 460 1.10 -16.47 13.53
N PRO A 461 1.00 -16.70 12.21
CA PRO A 461 0.07 -17.70 11.66
C PRO A 461 0.24 -19.10 12.29
N THR A 462 1.49 -19.50 12.58
CA THR A 462 1.79 -20.79 13.24
C THR A 462 1.25 -20.88 14.68
N ASP A 463 1.04 -19.74 15.35
CA ASP A 463 0.48 -19.72 16.70
C ASP A 463 -1.05 -20.02 16.66
N ASP A 464 -1.76 -19.54 15.63
CA ASP A 464 -3.18 -19.86 15.39
C ASP A 464 -3.40 -21.36 15.14
N GLU A 465 -2.55 -21.95 14.29
CA GLU A 465 -2.57 -23.39 14.01
C GLU A 465 -2.34 -24.22 15.28
N SER A 466 -1.35 -23.84 16.09
CA SER A 466 -1.04 -24.52 17.35
C SER A 466 -2.20 -24.43 18.36
N LEU A 467 -2.80 -23.25 18.51
CA LEU A 467 -3.94 -23.04 19.42
C LEU A 467 -5.18 -23.81 18.97
N THR A 468 -5.45 -23.86 17.67
CA THR A 468 -6.54 -24.64 17.09
C THR A 468 -6.33 -26.13 17.35
N GLN A 469 -5.09 -26.63 17.26
CA GLN A 469 -4.79 -28.03 17.49
C GLN A 469 -4.82 -28.46 18.97
N LYS A 470 -4.64 -27.50 19.89
CA LYS A 470 -4.48 -27.73 21.33
C LYS A 470 -5.57 -28.60 21.96
N TRP A 471 -6.82 -28.46 21.50
CA TRP A 471 -7.99 -29.18 22.06
C TRP A 471 -8.58 -30.24 21.12
N ASN A 472 -7.90 -30.55 20.01
CA ASN A 472 -8.40 -31.54 19.04
C ASN A 472 -8.60 -32.93 19.66
N TRP A 473 -7.75 -33.30 20.62
CA TRP A 473 -7.88 -34.57 21.35
C TRP A 473 -9.22 -34.65 22.10
N PHE A 474 -9.64 -33.57 22.77
CA PHE A 474 -10.88 -33.53 23.54
C PHE A 474 -12.08 -33.73 22.62
N TRP A 475 -12.12 -32.99 21.50
CA TRP A 475 -13.20 -33.10 20.53
C TRP A 475 -13.23 -34.46 19.81
N ALA A 476 -12.06 -35.07 19.55
CA ALA A 476 -11.98 -36.41 18.98
C ALA A 476 -12.61 -37.46 19.92
N GLU A 477 -12.33 -37.40 21.22
CA GLU A 477 -12.92 -38.29 22.21
C GLU A 477 -14.41 -38.01 22.44
N MET A 478 -14.80 -36.74 22.48
CA MET A 478 -16.22 -36.36 22.55
C MET A 478 -17.00 -36.89 21.33
N LYS A 479 -16.43 -36.86 20.13
CA LYS A 479 -17.08 -37.35 18.91
C LYS A 479 -17.30 -38.86 18.91
N LYS A 480 -16.36 -39.64 19.46
CA LYS A 480 -16.52 -41.11 19.60
C LYS A 480 -17.71 -41.47 20.48
N VAL A 481 -17.99 -40.61 21.45
CA VAL A 481 -18.91 -40.89 22.54
C VAL A 481 -20.29 -40.26 22.30
N TYR A 482 -20.34 -39.08 21.67
CA TYR A 482 -21.57 -38.37 21.32
C TYR A 482 -21.43 -37.65 19.96
N PRO A 483 -21.65 -38.35 18.82
CA PRO A 483 -21.44 -37.79 17.47
C PRO A 483 -22.31 -36.56 17.15
N ARG A 484 -23.50 -36.45 17.74
CA ARG A 484 -24.44 -35.34 17.54
C ARG A 484 -23.98 -34.01 18.13
N LEU A 485 -22.89 -33.99 18.90
CA LEU A 485 -22.34 -32.74 19.45
C LEU A 485 -21.93 -31.76 18.35
N GLN A 486 -21.58 -32.24 17.15
CA GLN A 486 -21.19 -31.38 16.02
C GLN A 486 -22.29 -30.40 15.61
N ASP A 487 -23.57 -30.78 15.79
CA ASP A 487 -24.70 -29.91 15.45
C ASP A 487 -24.85 -28.72 16.41
N LEU A 488 -24.37 -28.89 17.66
CA LEU A 488 -24.31 -27.82 18.67
C LEU A 488 -23.09 -26.91 18.51
N ILE A 489 -21.96 -27.46 18.03
CA ILE A 489 -20.70 -26.72 17.87
C ILE A 489 -20.75 -25.91 16.56
N LYS A 490 -21.44 -24.76 16.60
CA LYS A 490 -21.42 -23.74 15.54
C LYS A 490 -20.35 -22.68 15.85
N GLY A 491 -19.81 -22.04 14.81
CA GLY A 491 -18.62 -21.18 14.90
C GLY A 491 -18.65 -20.09 15.98
N ASP A 492 -19.84 -19.52 16.26
CA ASP A 492 -20.00 -18.41 17.20
C ASP A 492 -20.84 -18.72 18.45
N THR A 493 -21.21 -19.98 18.68
CA THR A 493 -22.01 -20.37 19.86
C THR A 493 -21.10 -20.66 21.05
N PHE A 494 -21.39 -20.04 22.20
CA PHE A 494 -20.77 -20.37 23.48
C PHE A 494 -21.43 -21.60 24.09
N ILE A 495 -20.64 -22.61 24.46
CA ILE A 495 -21.15 -23.87 24.97
C ILE A 495 -20.49 -24.17 26.31
N PHE A 496 -21.32 -24.35 27.35
CA PHE A 496 -20.90 -24.88 28.63
C PHE A 496 -21.10 -26.39 28.66
N ILE A 497 -20.02 -27.17 28.60
CA ILE A 497 -20.04 -28.62 28.78
C ILE A 497 -19.66 -28.91 30.23
N TYR A 498 -20.52 -29.61 30.97
CA TYR A 498 -20.30 -29.86 32.40
C TYR A 498 -20.69 -31.27 32.80
N GLY A 499 -19.98 -31.80 33.80
CA GLY A 499 -20.25 -33.12 34.37
C GLY A 499 -19.84 -33.16 35.84
N GLY A 500 -20.57 -33.94 36.64
CA GLY A 500 -20.32 -34.07 38.07
C GLY A 500 -21.16 -35.18 38.69
N THR A 501 -20.82 -35.56 39.92
CA THR A 501 -21.55 -36.59 40.67
C THR A 501 -22.69 -36.02 41.50
N ASP A 502 -22.72 -34.71 41.74
CA ASP A 502 -23.78 -34.05 42.50
C ASP A 502 -24.94 -33.61 41.58
N PRO A 503 -26.11 -34.29 41.64
CA PRO A 503 -27.26 -33.94 40.81
C PRO A 503 -27.85 -32.57 41.15
N LYS A 504 -27.77 -32.13 42.42
CA LYS A 504 -28.31 -30.83 42.83
C LYS A 504 -27.49 -29.70 42.20
N TRP A 505 -26.16 -29.78 42.28
CA TRP A 505 -25.27 -28.82 41.64
C TRP A 505 -25.48 -28.74 40.13
N THR A 506 -25.61 -29.89 39.42
CA THR A 506 -25.83 -29.86 37.96
C THR A 506 -27.11 -29.13 37.57
N GLN A 507 -28.17 -29.26 38.38
CA GLN A 507 -29.44 -28.57 38.14
C GLN A 507 -29.33 -27.07 38.45
N ASP A 508 -28.70 -26.72 39.56
CA ASP A 508 -28.49 -25.33 39.97
C ASP A 508 -27.60 -24.57 38.95
N PHE A 509 -26.54 -25.23 38.46
CA PHE A 509 -25.68 -24.68 37.40
C PHE A 509 -26.44 -24.46 36.09
N ALA A 510 -27.25 -25.43 35.65
CA ALA A 510 -28.08 -25.28 34.47
C ALA A 510 -29.04 -24.08 34.58
N LEU A 511 -29.65 -23.89 35.75
CA LEU A 511 -30.52 -22.75 36.02
C LEU A 511 -29.76 -21.42 36.00
N ALA A 512 -28.54 -21.38 36.53
CA ALA A 512 -27.70 -20.19 36.47
C ALA A 512 -27.36 -19.81 35.02
N ILE A 513 -26.94 -20.77 34.19
CA ILE A 513 -26.65 -20.50 32.78
C ILE A 513 -27.91 -20.11 31.99
N GLU A 514 -29.07 -20.71 32.25
CA GLU A 514 -30.34 -20.30 31.64
C GLU A 514 -30.71 -18.85 31.98
N LYS A 515 -30.43 -18.39 33.21
CA LYS A 515 -30.61 -16.98 33.58
C LYS A 515 -29.71 -16.06 32.75
N ILE A 516 -28.43 -16.41 32.60
CA ILE A 516 -27.48 -15.66 31.76
C ILE A 516 -27.95 -15.63 30.31
N LYS A 517 -28.36 -16.78 29.76
CA LYS A 517 -28.84 -16.92 28.37
C LYS A 517 -30.04 -16.00 28.07
N ARG A 518 -30.97 -15.87 29.03
CA ARG A 518 -32.20 -15.08 28.88
C ARG A 518 -32.03 -13.61 29.25
N HIS A 519 -30.89 -13.23 29.83
CA HIS A 519 -30.66 -11.87 30.27
C HIS A 519 -30.51 -10.91 29.08
N GLU A 520 -31.04 -9.68 29.22
CA GLU A 520 -31.09 -8.71 28.13
C GLU A 520 -29.71 -8.34 27.59
N ILE A 521 -28.71 -8.24 28.46
CA ILE A 521 -27.32 -7.93 28.09
C ILE A 521 -26.73 -8.98 27.17
N THR A 522 -26.98 -10.27 27.42
CA THR A 522 -26.49 -11.36 26.57
C THR A 522 -27.07 -11.25 25.16
N ARG A 523 -28.35 -10.87 25.05
CA ARG A 523 -29.01 -10.60 23.76
C ARG A 523 -28.45 -9.35 23.08
N LYS A 524 -28.15 -8.28 23.84
CA LYS A 524 -27.52 -7.06 23.30
C LYS A 524 -26.10 -7.31 22.80
N ALA A 525 -25.38 -8.24 23.41
CA ALA A 525 -24.03 -8.65 23.02
C ALA A 525 -24.00 -9.69 21.89
N ASP A 526 -25.16 -10.06 21.33
CA ASP A 526 -25.32 -11.11 20.31
C ASP A 526 -24.64 -12.45 20.68
N ALA A 527 -24.59 -12.75 21.99
CA ALA A 527 -23.94 -13.95 22.50
C ALA A 527 -24.94 -15.12 22.55
N VAL A 528 -24.76 -16.11 21.67
CA VAL A 528 -25.58 -17.33 21.69
C VAL A 528 -24.97 -18.31 22.68
N ILE A 529 -25.65 -18.52 23.82
CA ILE A 529 -25.17 -19.42 24.89
C ILE A 529 -26.02 -20.70 24.93
N GLU A 530 -25.34 -21.84 24.91
CA GLU A 530 -25.91 -23.17 25.11
C GLU A 530 -25.19 -23.89 26.25
N HIS A 531 -25.85 -24.89 26.85
CA HIS A 531 -25.25 -25.73 27.89
C HIS A 531 -25.57 -27.20 27.66
N PHE A 532 -24.61 -28.06 27.96
CA PHE A 532 -24.68 -29.49 27.72
C PHE A 532 -24.24 -30.25 28.97
N HIS A 533 -25.22 -30.86 29.65
CA HIS A 533 -24.96 -31.77 30.76
C HIS A 533 -24.46 -33.11 30.21
N PHE A 534 -23.18 -33.36 30.39
CA PHE A 534 -22.52 -34.56 29.94
C PHE A 534 -23.06 -35.81 30.65
N GLY A 535 -23.65 -36.73 29.89
CA GLY A 535 -24.23 -37.97 30.42
C GLY A 535 -25.70 -37.91 30.85
N LYS A 536 -26.39 -36.79 30.59
CA LYS A 536 -27.83 -36.64 30.91
C LYS A 536 -28.72 -37.62 30.15
N GLU A 537 -28.47 -37.78 28.84
CA GLU A 537 -29.29 -38.64 27.97
C GLU A 537 -28.89 -40.12 28.04
N ASP A 538 -27.59 -40.42 28.01
CA ASP A 538 -27.07 -41.78 28.16
C ASP A 538 -25.89 -41.79 29.12
N LYS A 539 -26.08 -42.34 30.32
CA LYS A 539 -25.04 -42.40 31.36
C LYS A 539 -23.85 -43.29 30.96
N ARG A 540 -24.00 -44.20 29.99
CA ARG A 540 -22.93 -45.11 29.52
C ARG A 540 -21.84 -44.37 28.75
N ILE A 541 -22.12 -43.15 28.29
CA ILE A 541 -21.18 -42.33 27.54
C ILE A 541 -20.07 -41.79 28.47
N VAL A 542 -20.38 -41.54 29.75
CA VAL A 542 -19.44 -40.93 30.70
C VAL A 542 -18.25 -41.85 30.99
N PRO A 543 -18.43 -43.14 31.34
CA PRO A 543 -17.28 -44.04 31.52
C PRO A 543 -16.46 -44.23 30.24
N ARG A 544 -17.11 -44.34 29.08
CA ARG A 544 -16.41 -44.51 27.78
C ARG A 544 -15.51 -43.33 27.44
N PHE A 545 -15.98 -42.11 27.69
CA PHE A 545 -15.18 -40.90 27.50
C PHE A 545 -13.94 -40.90 28.40
N TRP A 546 -14.12 -41.15 29.71
CA TRP A 546 -12.99 -41.16 30.63
C TRP A 546 -11.99 -42.27 30.34
N ILE A 547 -12.44 -43.46 29.92
CA ILE A 547 -11.56 -44.53 29.43
C ILE A 547 -10.74 -44.06 28.23
N GLY A 548 -11.37 -43.33 27.30
CA GLY A 548 -10.70 -42.72 26.15
C GLY A 548 -9.62 -41.72 26.57
N ILE A 549 -9.95 -40.78 27.46
CA ILE A 549 -8.99 -39.78 27.99
C ILE A 549 -7.83 -40.46 28.72
N GLU A 550 -8.09 -41.43 29.61
CA GLU A 550 -7.06 -42.16 30.34
C GLU A 550 -6.13 -42.95 29.41
N SER A 551 -6.69 -43.57 28.36
CA SER A 551 -5.90 -44.28 27.34
C SER A 551 -5.04 -43.33 26.51
N LEU A 552 -5.56 -42.15 26.15
CA LEU A 552 -4.77 -41.10 25.51
C LEU A 552 -3.61 -40.64 26.39
N PHE A 553 -3.89 -40.39 27.68
CA PHE A 553 -2.87 -39.97 28.64
C PHE A 553 -1.77 -41.03 28.82
N ALA A 554 -2.15 -42.30 28.97
CA ALA A 554 -1.23 -43.43 29.07
C ALA A 554 -0.30 -43.53 27.83
N ASN A 555 -0.87 -43.42 26.63
CA ASN A 555 -0.10 -43.41 25.38
C ASN A 555 0.85 -42.21 25.27
N MET A 556 0.48 -41.04 25.81
CA MET A 556 1.34 -39.86 25.79
C MET A 556 2.52 -39.95 26.76
N ILE A 557 2.33 -40.55 27.94
CA ILE A 557 3.41 -40.77 28.92
C ILE A 557 4.50 -41.70 28.36
N GLN A 558 4.13 -42.68 27.53
CA GLN A 558 5.08 -43.60 26.91
C GLN A 558 5.93 -42.97 25.80
N LYS A 559 5.51 -41.82 25.24
CA LYS A 559 6.28 -41.13 24.19
C LYS A 559 7.43 -40.34 24.80
N LYS A 560 8.65 -40.50 24.25
CA LYS A 560 9.87 -39.80 24.71
C LYS A 560 9.81 -38.26 24.55
N HIS A 561 8.96 -37.74 23.67
CA HIS A 561 8.78 -36.31 23.47
C HIS A 561 7.59 -35.80 24.31
N LYS A 562 7.81 -34.72 25.08
CA LYS A 562 6.74 -34.02 25.80
C LYS A 562 5.79 -33.35 24.81
N ASP A 563 4.62 -33.94 24.61
CA ASP A 563 3.52 -33.33 23.86
C ASP A 563 2.95 -32.14 24.67
N PRO A 564 2.81 -30.94 24.09
CA PRO A 564 2.28 -29.78 24.80
C PRO A 564 0.83 -29.95 25.28
N THR A 565 0.07 -30.89 24.73
CA THR A 565 -1.33 -31.16 25.15
C THR A 565 -1.46 -31.97 26.44
N ILE A 566 -0.34 -32.51 26.94
CA ILE A 566 -0.35 -33.40 28.11
C ILE A 566 -0.81 -32.68 29.38
N ASP A 567 -0.54 -31.37 29.50
CA ASP A 567 -0.88 -30.59 30.69
C ASP A 567 -2.37 -30.24 30.75
N GLU A 568 -3.02 -30.04 29.60
CA GLU A 568 -4.47 -29.89 29.52
C GLU A 568 -5.19 -31.19 29.88
N ILE A 569 -4.67 -32.34 29.41
CA ILE A 569 -5.23 -33.65 29.75
C ILE A 569 -5.09 -33.92 31.25
N LYS A 570 -3.92 -33.65 31.85
CA LYS A 570 -3.74 -33.73 33.31
C LYS A 570 -4.74 -32.86 34.06
N SER A 571 -4.91 -31.62 33.60
CA SER A 571 -5.83 -30.68 34.24
C SER A 571 -7.27 -31.21 34.23
N LEU A 572 -7.74 -31.74 33.10
CA LEU A 572 -9.08 -32.33 33.00
C LEU A 572 -9.22 -33.59 33.89
N LEU A 573 -8.20 -34.44 33.94
CA LEU A 573 -8.20 -35.64 34.78
C LEU A 573 -8.18 -35.33 36.28
N CYS A 574 -7.52 -34.24 36.70
CA CYS A 574 -7.60 -33.75 38.08
C CYS A 574 -9.02 -33.28 38.41
N LEU A 575 -9.62 -32.49 37.51
CA LEU A 575 -10.98 -31.97 37.71
C LEU A 575 -12.07 -33.06 37.74
N LYS A 576 -11.80 -34.23 37.13
CA LYS A 576 -12.68 -35.41 37.24
C LYS A 576 -12.97 -35.81 38.69
N GLN A 577 -12.00 -35.60 39.59
CA GLN A 577 -12.07 -36.01 41.00
C GLN A 577 -12.60 -34.90 41.92
N ASP A 578 -12.61 -33.65 41.45
CA ASP A 578 -13.07 -32.51 42.22
C ASP A 578 -14.61 -32.49 42.34
N GLN A 579 -15.10 -32.25 43.55
CA GLN A 579 -16.51 -31.97 43.82
C GLN A 579 -16.76 -30.45 43.73
N PRO A 580 -17.92 -30.00 43.22
CA PRO A 580 -19.09 -30.78 42.80
C PRO A 580 -19.03 -31.32 41.36
N GLY A 581 -18.02 -30.93 40.58
CA GLY A 581 -17.80 -31.38 39.20
C GLY A 581 -16.82 -30.50 38.42
N TRP A 582 -16.85 -30.62 37.10
CA TRP A 582 -16.03 -29.85 36.16
C TRP A 582 -16.88 -29.16 35.11
N VAL A 583 -16.37 -28.04 34.59
CA VAL A 583 -17.03 -27.27 33.52
C VAL A 583 -15.98 -26.85 32.50
N LEU A 584 -16.33 -27.01 31.23
CA LEU A 584 -15.60 -26.53 30.07
C LEU A 584 -16.46 -25.51 29.32
N LEU A 585 -15.92 -24.33 29.09
CA LEU A 585 -16.50 -23.28 28.26
C LEU A 585 -15.76 -23.23 26.92
N SER A 586 -16.48 -23.35 25.81
CA SER A 586 -15.94 -23.16 24.46
C SER A 586 -16.76 -22.13 23.67
N LYS A 587 -16.13 -21.49 22.67
CA LYS A 587 -16.79 -20.75 21.60
C LYS A 587 -16.61 -21.56 20.31
N GLY A 588 -17.66 -22.24 19.85
CA GLY A 588 -17.54 -23.30 18.85
C GLY A 588 -16.52 -24.36 19.32
N PRO A 589 -15.57 -24.79 18.46
CA PRO A 589 -14.55 -25.77 18.83
C PRO A 589 -13.42 -25.17 19.69
N ASN A 590 -13.40 -23.85 19.90
CA ASN A 590 -12.30 -23.17 20.59
C ASN A 590 -12.57 -23.14 22.09
N VAL A 591 -11.90 -24.02 22.85
CA VAL A 591 -12.01 -24.07 24.31
C VAL A 591 -11.38 -22.83 24.92
N LYS A 592 -12.15 -22.10 25.74
CA LYS A 592 -11.76 -20.84 26.38
C LYS A 592 -11.32 -21.01 27.82
N LEU A 593 -12.00 -21.90 28.53
CA LEU A 593 -11.78 -22.10 29.95
C LEU A 593 -12.17 -23.52 30.35
N LEU A 594 -11.32 -24.14 31.15
CA LEU A 594 -11.59 -25.39 31.85
C LEU A 594 -11.40 -25.13 33.34
N GLY A 595 -12.40 -25.45 34.15
CA GLY A 595 -12.38 -25.09 35.57
C GLY A 595 -13.24 -25.98 36.46
N ARG A 596 -13.10 -25.74 37.76
CA ARG A 596 -13.86 -26.46 38.79
C ARG A 596 -15.31 -26.00 38.82
N GLY A 597 -16.20 -26.93 39.11
CA GLY A 597 -17.65 -26.72 39.08
C GLY A 597 -18.17 -25.72 40.12
N ASP A 598 -17.55 -25.65 41.30
CA ASP A 598 -17.89 -24.69 42.36
C ASP A 598 -17.58 -23.26 41.94
N GLN A 599 -16.37 -23.02 41.43
CA GLN A 599 -15.89 -21.71 40.98
C GLN A 599 -16.65 -21.21 39.74
N MET A 600 -16.92 -22.12 38.81
CA MET A 600 -17.71 -21.84 37.60
C MET A 600 -19.16 -21.51 37.94
N TYR A 601 -19.75 -22.25 38.89
CA TYR A 601 -21.10 -21.96 39.37
C TYR A 601 -21.18 -20.61 40.08
N ALA A 602 -20.25 -20.30 40.98
CA ALA A 602 -20.19 -18.99 41.63
C ALA A 602 -20.09 -17.85 40.61
N THR A 603 -19.24 -18.01 39.59
CA THR A 603 -19.10 -17.04 38.49
C THR A 603 -20.42 -16.84 37.73
N ALA A 604 -21.16 -17.92 37.47
CA ALA A 604 -22.45 -17.86 36.78
C ALA A 604 -23.57 -17.23 37.63
N VAL A 605 -23.60 -17.50 38.94
CA VAL A 605 -24.57 -16.91 39.87
C VAL A 605 -24.33 -15.41 40.02
N ASP A 606 -23.08 -15.00 40.08
CA ASP A 606 -22.68 -13.60 40.25
C ASP A 606 -22.84 -12.77 38.96
N PHE A 607 -23.50 -13.29 37.92
CA PHE A 607 -23.66 -12.60 36.64
C PHE A 607 -24.21 -11.17 36.80
N GLU A 608 -25.17 -10.95 37.70
CA GLU A 608 -25.70 -9.61 37.98
C GLU A 608 -24.65 -8.58 38.39
N ILE A 609 -23.54 -9.03 39.00
CA ILE A 609 -22.44 -8.20 39.48
C ILE A 609 -21.52 -7.78 38.33
N TRP A 610 -21.36 -8.62 37.31
CA TRP A 610 -20.38 -8.39 36.24
C TRP A 610 -20.96 -8.27 34.84
N LYS A 611 -22.29 -8.37 34.69
CA LYS A 611 -23.00 -8.29 33.42
C LYS A 611 -22.61 -7.09 32.56
N GLU A 612 -22.35 -5.93 33.16
CA GLU A 612 -21.98 -4.70 32.43
C GLU A 612 -20.67 -4.89 31.65
N LYS A 613 -19.73 -5.68 32.20
CA LYS A 613 -18.47 -6.00 31.53
C LYS A 613 -18.64 -6.77 30.23
N VAL A 614 -19.77 -7.45 30.00
CA VAL A 614 -20.03 -8.17 28.74
C VAL A 614 -20.07 -7.20 27.55
N LEU A 615 -20.57 -5.97 27.75
CA LEU A 615 -20.64 -4.94 26.70
C LEU A 615 -19.37 -4.08 26.64
N GLU A 616 -18.59 -4.04 27.72
CA GLU A 616 -17.33 -3.31 27.78
C GLU A 616 -16.17 -4.09 27.16
N LYS A 617 -16.22 -5.43 27.22
CA LYS A 617 -15.16 -6.33 26.75
C LYS A 617 -15.45 -6.82 25.33
N ALA A 618 -14.43 -7.41 24.70
CA ALA A 618 -14.50 -7.92 23.34
C ALA A 618 -15.45 -9.12 23.13
N GLY A 619 -15.94 -9.74 24.22
CA GLY A 619 -16.84 -10.88 24.15
C GLY A 619 -17.24 -11.42 25.53
N PHE A 620 -18.31 -12.22 25.53
CA PHE A 620 -18.84 -12.87 26.74
C PHE A 620 -17.80 -13.77 27.42
N ASP A 621 -17.05 -14.56 26.65
CA ASP A 621 -16.00 -15.46 27.17
C ASP A 621 -14.86 -14.70 27.85
N VAL A 622 -14.45 -13.54 27.31
CA VAL A 622 -13.43 -12.68 27.92
C VAL A 622 -13.91 -12.14 29.26
N ALA A 623 -15.14 -11.60 29.31
CA ALA A 623 -15.74 -11.10 30.54
C ALA A 623 -15.91 -12.20 31.59
N PHE A 624 -16.38 -13.39 31.17
CA PHE A 624 -16.55 -14.55 32.04
C PHE A 624 -15.21 -15.04 32.60
N LYS A 625 -14.18 -15.19 31.75
CA LYS A 625 -12.83 -15.64 32.15
C LYS A 625 -12.18 -14.67 33.12
N GLU A 626 -12.29 -13.36 32.89
CA GLU A 626 -11.75 -12.33 33.79
C GLU A 626 -12.39 -12.43 35.19
N TYR A 627 -13.72 -12.54 35.26
CA TYR A 627 -14.41 -12.67 36.54
C TYR A 627 -14.09 -13.99 37.23
N TYR A 628 -14.04 -15.10 36.47
CA TYR A 628 -13.65 -16.41 36.97
C TYR A 628 -12.26 -16.39 37.60
N GLU A 629 -11.26 -15.81 36.95
CA GLU A 629 -9.90 -15.75 37.51
C GLU A 629 -9.83 -14.88 38.77
N ARG A 630 -10.65 -13.83 38.86
CA ARG A 630 -10.79 -13.07 40.12
C ARG A 630 -11.41 -13.93 41.21
N LYS A 631 -12.51 -14.64 40.92
CA LYS A 631 -13.17 -15.54 41.86
C LYS A 631 -12.27 -16.67 42.31
N ARG A 632 -11.53 -17.27 41.39
CA ARG A 632 -10.58 -18.35 41.68
C ARG A 632 -9.56 -17.98 42.75
N ARG A 633 -9.14 -16.71 42.82
CA ARG A 633 -8.23 -16.20 43.86
C ARG A 633 -8.88 -16.09 45.25
N GLU A 634 -10.21 -16.07 45.33
CA GLU A 634 -10.97 -16.06 46.60
C GLU A 634 -11.09 -17.48 47.21
N TYR A 635 -10.86 -18.53 46.41
CA TYR A 635 -10.93 -19.93 46.89
C TYR A 635 -9.58 -20.39 47.46
N PRO A 636 -9.58 -21.22 48.53
CA PRO A 636 -8.36 -21.85 49.01
C PRO A 636 -7.69 -22.70 47.92
N VAL A 637 -6.35 -22.72 47.91
CA VAL A 637 -5.59 -23.58 46.99
C VAL A 637 -5.82 -25.04 47.39
N ALA A 638 -6.75 -25.73 46.71
CA ALA A 638 -6.95 -27.15 46.88
C ALA A 638 -5.83 -27.93 46.18
N CYS A 639 -5.27 -28.93 46.85
CA CYS A 639 -4.29 -29.83 46.27
C CYS A 639 -4.93 -30.66 45.14
N ALA A 640 -4.28 -30.70 43.97
CA ALA A 640 -4.73 -31.53 42.87
C ALA A 640 -4.64 -33.03 43.21
N ASN A 641 -5.68 -33.79 42.85
CA ASN A 641 -5.73 -35.23 42.96
C ASN A 641 -6.17 -35.83 41.61
N MET A 642 -5.47 -36.87 41.17
CA MET A 642 -5.80 -37.60 39.94
C MET A 642 -5.80 -39.09 40.24
N GLN A 643 -6.84 -39.80 39.81
CA GLN A 643 -6.91 -41.25 39.87
C GLN A 643 -7.10 -41.84 38.46
N LEU A 644 -6.29 -42.83 38.11
CA LEU A 644 -6.33 -43.54 36.84
C LEU A 644 -6.74 -45.00 37.08
N ALA A 645 -7.69 -45.50 36.28
CA ALA A 645 -8.06 -46.91 36.27
C ALA A 645 -7.25 -47.70 35.22
N ASN A 646 -6.91 -47.07 34.10
CA ASN A 646 -6.05 -47.65 33.06
C ASN A 646 -4.65 -47.04 33.11
N TYR A 647 -3.67 -47.78 33.60
CA TYR A 647 -2.26 -47.34 33.71
C TYR A 647 -1.34 -48.26 32.89
N PRO A 648 -0.23 -47.74 32.33
CA PRO A 648 0.81 -48.59 31.75
C PRO A 648 1.47 -49.44 32.85
N SER A 649 1.46 -50.77 32.67
CA SER A 649 2.07 -51.75 33.59
C SER A 649 3.56 -51.54 33.84
N ASP A 650 4.23 -50.75 32.99
CA ASP A 650 5.69 -50.59 32.99
C ASP A 650 6.21 -49.47 33.92
N ILE A 651 5.32 -48.77 34.64
CA ILE A 651 5.66 -47.58 35.45
C ILE A 651 5.84 -47.88 36.95
N LEU A 652 5.40 -49.05 37.44
CA LEU A 652 5.40 -49.39 38.88
C LEU A 652 6.00 -50.78 39.11
N ASP A 653 6.83 -50.92 40.15
CA ASP A 653 7.39 -52.22 40.55
C ASP A 653 6.27 -53.18 41.01
N PRO A 654 6.29 -54.47 40.61
CA PRO A 654 5.29 -55.45 41.04
C PRO A 654 5.35 -55.68 42.56
N ILE A 655 4.25 -55.42 43.27
CA ILE A 655 4.11 -55.73 44.70
C ILE A 655 3.55 -57.14 44.84
N TYR A 656 4.21 -57.99 45.62
CA TYR A 656 3.75 -59.36 45.91
C TYR A 656 2.92 -59.40 47.18
N CYS A 657 1.92 -60.29 47.23
CA CYS A 657 1.12 -60.52 48.42
C CYS A 657 2.02 -60.92 49.60
N PRO A 658 1.96 -60.23 50.75
CA PRO A 658 2.82 -60.49 51.91
C PRO A 658 2.48 -61.79 52.65
N ASP A 659 1.36 -62.44 52.32
CA ASP A 659 1.00 -63.75 52.83
C ASP A 659 1.95 -64.81 52.26
N SER A 660 2.67 -65.49 53.16
CA SER A 660 3.66 -66.53 52.86
C SER A 660 3.08 -67.73 52.11
N ASN A 661 1.77 -67.95 52.17
CA ASN A 661 1.08 -69.01 51.43
C ASN A 661 0.56 -68.56 50.05
N CYS A 662 0.59 -67.26 49.74
CA CYS A 662 0.09 -66.72 48.48
C CYS A 662 1.22 -66.39 47.50
N GLY A 663 2.12 -65.47 47.86
CA GLY A 663 3.27 -65.07 47.03
C GLY A 663 2.94 -64.52 45.62
N ARG A 664 1.67 -64.33 45.26
CA ARG A 664 1.25 -63.83 43.94
C ARG A 664 1.46 -62.33 43.83
N SER A 665 1.78 -61.83 42.63
CA SER A 665 1.77 -60.39 42.32
C SER A 665 0.37 -59.83 42.52
N MET A 666 0.26 -58.71 43.24
CA MET A 666 -0.99 -58.00 43.44
C MET A 666 -1.36 -57.20 42.19
N GLU A 667 -2.63 -57.29 41.77
CA GLU A 667 -3.18 -56.43 40.74
C GLU A 667 -3.36 -55.00 41.29
N ILE A 668 -2.98 -53.99 40.51
CA ILE A 668 -3.18 -52.59 40.89
C ILE A 668 -4.58 -52.19 40.42
N ALA A 669 -5.47 -51.92 41.37
CA ALA A 669 -6.87 -51.55 41.07
C ALA A 669 -6.99 -50.11 40.53
N SER A 670 -6.14 -49.20 40.99
CA SER A 670 -6.05 -47.81 40.52
C SER A 670 -4.71 -47.18 40.92
N VAL A 671 -4.29 -46.15 40.19
CA VAL A 671 -3.12 -45.32 40.52
C VAL A 671 -3.61 -43.94 40.91
N SER A 672 -3.25 -43.47 42.12
CA SER A 672 -3.60 -42.14 42.63
C SER A 672 -2.36 -41.25 42.75
N TYR A 673 -2.44 -40.06 42.16
CA TYR A 673 -1.48 -38.97 42.30
C TYR A 673 -2.09 -37.90 43.19
N LYS A 674 -1.47 -37.62 44.34
CA LYS A 674 -1.90 -36.60 45.30
C LYS A 674 -0.83 -35.51 45.43
N CYS A 675 -1.22 -34.24 45.33
CA CYS A 675 -0.35 -33.10 45.55
C CYS A 675 -0.12 -32.84 47.06
N CYS A 676 1.10 -32.49 47.46
CA CYS A 676 1.55 -32.48 48.86
C CYS A 676 1.39 -31.14 49.62
N HIS A 677 0.81 -30.10 49.03
CA HIS A 677 0.72 -28.75 49.63
C HIS A 677 -0.30 -28.60 50.79
N GLY A 678 -0.55 -29.66 51.56
CA GLY A 678 -1.57 -29.70 52.61
C GLY A 678 -1.13 -30.25 53.98
N HIS A 679 0.15 -30.59 54.18
CA HIS A 679 0.64 -30.91 55.52
C HIS A 679 1.17 -29.64 56.18
N THR A 680 0.41 -29.10 57.14
CA THR A 680 0.97 -28.25 58.19
C THR A 680 2.06 -29.05 58.89
N HIS A 681 3.32 -28.74 58.61
CA HIS A 681 4.46 -29.22 59.39
C HIS A 681 4.37 -28.60 60.79
N GLU A 682 3.78 -29.32 61.74
CA GLU A 682 4.18 -29.15 63.13
C GLU A 682 5.49 -29.93 63.34
N ASN A 683 6.55 -29.17 63.60
CA ASN A 683 7.83 -29.55 64.22
C ASN A 683 8.56 -30.80 63.70
N ALA A 684 9.54 -30.59 62.82
CA ALA A 684 10.84 -31.26 62.91
C ALA A 684 11.90 -30.48 62.12
N GLU A 685 12.99 -30.11 62.79
CA GLU A 685 14.23 -29.71 62.13
C GLU A 685 14.82 -30.87 61.30
N VAL A 686 15.65 -30.51 60.32
CA VAL A 686 16.73 -31.28 59.63
C VAL A 686 16.52 -31.61 58.14
N ALA A 687 17.25 -30.84 57.32
CA ALA A 687 18.09 -31.16 56.14
C ALA A 687 17.52 -31.86 54.86
N PRO A 688 18.12 -31.63 53.68
CA PRO A 688 17.49 -31.85 52.38
C PRO A 688 17.61 -33.31 51.92
N ALA A 689 16.50 -33.89 51.49
CA ALA A 689 16.47 -35.21 50.86
C ALA A 689 15.69 -35.17 49.55
N GLU A 690 16.22 -35.94 48.60
CA GLU A 690 15.84 -36.09 47.21
C GLU A 690 14.36 -36.40 47.01
N SER A 691 13.82 -35.84 45.92
CA SER A 691 12.43 -35.96 45.50
C SER A 691 12.04 -37.40 45.15
N GLY A 692 11.36 -38.08 46.07
CA GLY A 692 10.53 -39.26 45.79
C GLY A 692 9.07 -38.95 46.10
N GLY A 693 8.23 -38.76 45.07
CA GLY A 693 6.79 -38.61 45.23
C GLY A 693 6.17 -39.94 45.68
N PHE A 694 5.52 -39.97 46.84
CA PHE A 694 4.84 -41.17 47.33
C PHE A 694 3.53 -41.42 46.55
N VAL A 695 3.45 -42.55 45.83
CA VAL A 695 2.22 -43.09 45.25
C VAL A 695 1.52 -43.93 46.32
N GLN A 696 0.29 -43.57 46.70
CA GLN A 696 -0.54 -44.41 47.57
C GLN A 696 -1.47 -45.29 46.72
N ILE A 697 -1.39 -46.60 46.93
CA ILE A 697 -2.26 -47.61 46.31
C ILE A 697 -3.34 -47.97 47.35
N GLU A 698 -4.61 -47.65 47.07
CA GLU A 698 -5.73 -48.03 47.93
C GLU A 698 -6.28 -49.42 47.57
N LYS A 699 -6.42 -50.28 48.58
CA LYS A 699 -6.89 -51.67 48.45
C LYS A 699 -8.31 -51.77 49.03
N ARG A 700 -9.27 -52.33 48.30
CA ARG A 700 -10.57 -52.71 48.86
C ARG A 700 -10.44 -54.08 49.54
N SER A 701 -10.82 -54.13 50.82
CA SER A 701 -10.99 -55.36 51.61
C SER A 701 -12.14 -56.21 51.12
#